data_AF-A0A6A5TTM8-F1
#
_entry.id   AF-A0A6A5TTM8-F1
#
_cell.length_a   1.000
_cell.length_b   1.000
_cell.length_c   1.000
_cell.angle_alpha   90.00
_cell.angle_beta   90.00
_cell.angle_gamma   90.00
#
_symmetry.space_group_name_H-M   'P 1'
#
loop_
_entity.id
_entity.type
_entity.pdbx_description
1 polymer ?
#
loop_
_entity_poly.entity_id
_entity_poly.type
_entity_poly.pdbx_seq_one_letter_code
_entity_poly.pdbx_strand_id
1 'polypeptide(L)'
;MADLARGHNASHQAGVLPNPDPALDIAREHNHEHLHHSANAEKGHLPGDHIAYTTGTTAEPGVIPPVDHSARNLEKHAVHDIEKSGGYYEAKEGSLGKESTLPRSSEEEEPQKRGFSGFYRKYRIFFHIFIGLFFTGWWVASVVIHRKDKNWVIPFLLWLCIMLRLFFFHAPITLVTKPMHFVWNNTGVRITSLIPEKLRTPLGASLSIVIIIIGAFVSEESQDNTRANRAVSLFGLLVFIALFWATSRNRSKIVWHTVVVGMLMQFIIALFVLRTKVGYDIFDFISLLARSLLGFADKGTTFITAKSVVDLKWWLTSVIPPIIFFIAFVQVLYYYGIVQWFIGKFASFFFWSMRVSGAEAVVAAASPFIGQGESAVLIRPFVAHLTHAELHQVMCSGFATIAGSILVVYIGMGINPQALISSCVMSIPASLAISKMRYPEEEETLTSGRVVIPDDDEHKAANALQAFANGAWLGLKIAGMIVSTILVIIAAIALIDGLLTWWGRYINLDGEYDLTLDLILGYICYPIAFLLGVKRDSTELRLVGQLIGIKVIANEFVAFSALQGLEDPKSPYLNLSPRSRLIATYAICGFGNIGSLGTQIGVLSQIAPSRGGDIARLAISALISGVVATLTSASVAGLVITNQSQYSS
;
A
#
# COMPACT_ATOMS: atom_id res chain seq x y z
N MET A 1 -20.41 -6.46 -51.97
CA MET A 1 -21.73 -5.99 -51.49
C MET A 1 -22.08 -6.88 -50.30
N ALA A 2 -21.65 -6.48 -49.10
CA ALA A 2 -22.45 -5.78 -48.07
C ALA A 2 -23.20 -6.83 -47.21
N ASP A 3 -23.11 -6.91 -45.88
CA ASP A 3 -22.84 -5.88 -44.89
C ASP A 3 -22.12 -6.49 -43.65
N LEU A 4 -20.99 -5.89 -43.28
CA LEU A 4 -20.29 -6.14 -42.02
C LEU A 4 -20.87 -5.17 -40.99
N ALA A 5 -21.88 -5.60 -40.25
CA ALA A 5 -22.30 -4.95 -39.01
C ALA A 5 -21.19 -5.13 -37.96
N ARG A 6 -20.13 -4.32 -38.06
CA ARG A 6 -19.21 -4.03 -36.97
C ARG A 6 -19.98 -3.25 -35.92
N GLY A 7 -20.58 -3.96 -34.97
CA GLY A 7 -20.88 -3.37 -33.67
C GLY A 7 -19.58 -2.78 -33.12
N HIS A 8 -19.59 -1.48 -32.85
CA HIS A 8 -18.47 -0.79 -32.23
C HIS A 8 -18.05 -1.55 -30.98
N ASN A 9 -16.85 -2.13 -31.00
CA ASN A 9 -16.22 -2.60 -29.78
C ASN A 9 -15.91 -1.37 -28.93
N ALA A 10 -16.60 -1.22 -27.78
CA ALA A 10 -16.32 -0.15 -26.82
C ALA A 10 -15.05 -0.43 -25.99
N SER A 11 -14.52 -1.66 -26.04
CA SER A 11 -13.32 -2.05 -25.31
C SER A 11 -12.03 -1.65 -26.05
N HIS A 12 -11.07 -1.08 -25.31
CA HIS A 12 -9.71 -0.82 -25.79
C HIS A 12 -8.82 -2.08 -25.78
N GLN A 13 -9.25 -3.18 -25.15
CA GLN A 13 -8.46 -4.41 -25.00
C GLN A 13 -8.97 -5.54 -25.90
N ALA A 14 -8.06 -6.20 -26.62
CA ALA A 14 -8.41 -7.32 -27.48
C ALA A 14 -8.67 -8.59 -26.66
N GLY A 15 -9.88 -9.17 -26.76
CA GLY A 15 -10.21 -10.48 -26.20
C GLY A 15 -10.71 -10.48 -24.76
N VAL A 16 -11.31 -9.38 -24.31
CA VAL A 16 -11.92 -9.21 -22.99
C VAL A 16 -13.42 -8.94 -23.15
N LEU A 17 -14.23 -9.42 -22.19
CA LEU A 17 -15.68 -9.18 -22.19
C LEU A 17 -15.98 -7.73 -21.80
N PRO A 18 -16.93 -7.04 -22.47
CA PRO A 18 -17.32 -5.68 -22.13
C PRO A 18 -18.03 -5.64 -20.77
N ASN A 19 -17.80 -4.56 -20.02
CA ASN A 19 -18.46 -4.34 -18.74
C ASN A 19 -19.89 -3.79 -18.95
N PRO A 20 -20.94 -4.40 -18.36
CA PRO A 20 -22.33 -4.01 -18.57
C PRO A 20 -22.78 -2.72 -17.84
N ASP A 21 -21.92 -2.10 -17.04
CA ASP A 21 -22.29 -0.93 -16.21
C ASP A 21 -22.44 0.38 -17.04
N PRO A 22 -23.61 1.04 -17.02
CA PRO A 22 -23.84 2.31 -17.72
C PRO A 22 -22.94 3.47 -17.28
N ALA A 23 -22.36 3.41 -16.08
CA ALA A 23 -21.39 4.40 -15.60
C ALA A 23 -20.07 4.38 -16.41
N LEU A 24 -19.89 3.38 -17.28
CA LEU A 24 -18.70 3.12 -18.09
C LEU A 24 -18.86 3.47 -19.56
N ASP A 25 -20.00 4.07 -19.93
CA ASP A 25 -20.15 4.66 -21.25
C ASP A 25 -19.30 5.93 -21.34
N ILE A 26 -18.37 5.96 -22.29
CA ILE A 26 -17.49 7.11 -22.59
C ILE A 26 -18.32 8.39 -22.82
N ALA A 27 -19.56 8.25 -23.27
CA ALA A 27 -20.49 9.36 -23.45
C ALA A 27 -20.91 10.06 -22.13
N ARG A 28 -20.68 9.44 -20.96
CA ARG A 28 -21.06 9.96 -19.63
C ARG A 28 -19.87 10.49 -18.80
N GLU A 29 -18.70 10.64 -19.41
CA GLU A 29 -17.49 11.18 -18.76
C GLU A 29 -17.36 12.70 -18.95
N HIS A 30 -16.90 13.42 -17.92
CA HIS A 30 -16.62 14.86 -17.99
C HIS A 30 -15.28 15.23 -17.31
N ASN A 31 -14.73 16.38 -17.72
CA ASN A 31 -13.44 16.89 -17.24
C ASN A 31 -13.65 17.98 -16.18
N HIS A 32 -13.00 17.84 -15.01
CA HIS A 32 -12.92 18.89 -14.00
C HIS A 32 -11.59 19.64 -14.04
N GLU A 33 -11.61 20.95 -13.74
CA GLU A 33 -10.40 21.74 -13.48
C GLU A 33 -9.75 21.22 -12.19
N HIS A 34 -8.55 20.64 -12.28
CA HIS A 34 -7.84 20.08 -11.14
C HIS A 34 -7.37 21.19 -10.20
N LEU A 35 -7.76 21.10 -8.93
CA LEU A 35 -7.33 22.00 -7.83
C LEU A 35 -5.80 22.18 -7.72
N HIS A 36 -5.02 21.23 -8.25
CA HIS A 36 -3.56 21.15 -8.13
C HIS A 36 -2.77 21.60 -9.35
N HIS A 37 -3.46 22.06 -10.39
CA HIS A 37 -2.81 22.60 -11.57
C HIS A 37 -3.31 24.02 -11.83
N SER A 38 -2.49 24.82 -12.50
CA SER A 38 -2.96 26.06 -13.12
C SER A 38 -3.62 25.72 -14.45
N ALA A 39 -4.56 26.54 -14.91
CA ALA A 39 -5.17 26.40 -16.23
C ALA A 39 -4.12 26.32 -17.38
N ASN A 40 -2.91 26.86 -17.18
CA ASN A 40 -1.81 26.73 -18.14
C ASN A 40 -1.12 25.35 -18.11
N ALA A 41 -1.03 24.71 -16.94
CA ALA A 41 -0.56 23.34 -16.82
C ALA A 41 -1.57 22.34 -17.40
N GLU A 42 -2.86 22.65 -17.40
CA GLU A 42 -3.89 21.77 -17.99
C GLU A 42 -3.87 21.78 -19.51
N LYS A 43 -3.70 22.95 -20.15
CA LYS A 43 -3.65 23.12 -21.62
C LYS A 43 -2.59 22.28 -22.35
N GLY A 44 -1.59 21.75 -21.64
CA GLY A 44 -0.51 20.95 -22.21
C GLY A 44 -0.81 19.46 -22.36
N HIS A 45 -1.94 18.96 -21.83
CA HIS A 45 -2.36 17.55 -21.84
C HIS A 45 -3.15 17.22 -23.12
N LEU A 46 -2.96 16.02 -23.67
CA LEU A 46 -3.75 15.51 -24.79
C LEU A 46 -5.12 14.98 -24.32
N PRO A 47 -6.14 14.84 -25.18
CA PRO A 47 -7.47 14.34 -24.81
C PRO A 47 -7.47 12.98 -24.08
N GLY A 48 -6.45 12.14 -24.31
CA GLY A 48 -6.26 10.85 -23.62
C GLY A 48 -5.37 10.89 -22.37
N ASP A 49 -4.83 12.06 -22.02
CA ASP A 49 -4.04 12.29 -20.78
C ASP A 49 -4.94 12.76 -19.61
N HIS A 50 -6.23 12.97 -19.86
CA HIS A 50 -7.16 13.46 -18.84
C HIS A 50 -7.59 12.36 -17.88
N ILE A 51 -7.61 12.72 -16.60
CA ILE A 51 -8.38 12.06 -15.56
C ILE A 51 -9.84 12.42 -15.83
N ALA A 52 -10.56 11.59 -16.57
CA ALA A 52 -11.99 11.78 -16.79
C ALA A 52 -12.77 11.29 -15.56
N TYR A 53 -13.71 12.11 -15.09
CA TYR A 53 -14.57 11.80 -13.96
C TYR A 53 -15.93 11.33 -14.49
N THR A 54 -16.49 10.26 -13.91
CA THR A 54 -17.81 9.76 -14.29
C THR A 54 -18.90 10.52 -13.53
N THR A 55 -19.94 10.99 -14.24
CA THR A 55 -21.12 11.61 -13.61
C THR A 55 -22.20 10.58 -13.28
N GLY A 56 -22.89 10.74 -12.16
CA GLY A 56 -24.24 10.18 -11.96
C GLY A 56 -24.37 8.90 -11.12
N THR A 57 -23.32 8.43 -10.44
CA THR A 57 -23.40 7.15 -9.67
C THR A 57 -24.15 7.24 -8.33
N THR A 58 -24.71 8.40 -7.96
CA THR A 58 -25.50 8.56 -6.73
C THR A 58 -26.87 9.22 -6.94
N ALA A 59 -27.35 9.37 -8.19
CA ALA A 59 -28.65 9.98 -8.46
C ALA A 59 -29.34 9.42 -9.71
N GLU A 60 -29.65 8.12 -9.73
CA GLU A 60 -30.74 7.62 -10.58
C GLU A 60 -31.69 6.74 -9.73
N PRO A 61 -33.00 7.03 -9.69
CA PRO A 61 -33.97 6.13 -9.08
C PRO A 61 -33.96 4.83 -9.90
N GLY A 62 -33.72 3.70 -9.21
CA GLY A 62 -33.67 2.40 -9.84
C GLY A 62 -34.88 2.18 -10.75
N VAL A 63 -34.61 1.77 -12.00
CA VAL A 63 -35.62 1.39 -12.98
C VAL A 63 -36.27 0.08 -12.53
N ILE A 64 -37.17 0.18 -11.57
CA ILE A 64 -38.18 -0.85 -11.30
C ILE A 64 -39.35 -0.49 -12.22
N PRO A 65 -39.75 -1.34 -13.17
CA PRO A 65 -40.94 -1.07 -13.97
C PRO A 65 -42.15 -0.94 -13.03
N PRO A 66 -43.06 0.03 -13.25
CA PRO A 66 -44.20 0.22 -12.37
C PRO A 66 -45.03 -1.06 -12.35
N VAL A 67 -45.19 -1.64 -11.16
CA VAL A 67 -46.08 -2.77 -10.94
C VAL A 67 -47.51 -2.27 -11.15
N ASP A 68 -48.17 -2.85 -12.14
CA ASP A 68 -49.53 -2.54 -12.54
C ASP A 68 -50.50 -2.76 -11.35
N HIS A 69 -51.17 -1.70 -10.91
CA HIS A 69 -52.14 -1.75 -9.83
C HIS A 69 -53.48 -2.30 -10.35
N SER A 70 -53.55 -3.61 -10.57
CA SER A 70 -54.82 -4.31 -10.75
C SER A 70 -54.77 -5.78 -10.29
N ALA A 71 -54.76 -6.01 -8.98
CA ALA A 71 -55.43 -7.18 -8.39
C ALA A 71 -55.55 -7.03 -6.88
N ARG A 72 -56.80 -7.08 -6.42
CA ARG A 72 -57.24 -7.10 -5.03
C ARG A 72 -56.86 -8.41 -4.33
N ASN A 73 -56.72 -8.30 -3.00
CA ASN A 73 -57.07 -9.28 -1.96
C ASN A 73 -56.42 -10.67 -2.01
N LEU A 74 -55.63 -11.00 -0.98
CA LEU A 74 -55.91 -12.11 -0.04
C LEU A 74 -54.82 -12.20 1.06
N GLU A 75 -55.31 -12.17 2.31
CA GLU A 75 -54.84 -12.81 3.57
C GLU A 75 -53.38 -12.61 4.04
N LYS A 76 -53.07 -12.00 5.20
CA LYS A 76 -53.33 -12.34 6.64
C LYS A 76 -52.71 -13.66 7.16
N HIS A 77 -51.96 -13.51 8.27
CA HIS A 77 -51.38 -14.48 9.23
C HIS A 77 -49.95 -14.95 8.92
N ALA A 78 -48.97 -15.01 9.84
CA ALA A 78 -48.83 -14.82 11.31
C ALA A 78 -47.33 -14.44 11.57
N VAL A 79 -46.92 -13.46 12.39
CA VAL A 79 -46.81 -13.33 13.87
C VAL A 79 -45.92 -14.38 14.59
N HIS A 80 -44.98 -13.85 15.40
CA HIS A 80 -44.07 -14.42 16.42
C HIS A 80 -42.75 -15.06 15.88
N ASP A 81 -41.53 -14.79 16.39
CA ASP A 81 -41.11 -14.15 17.64
C ASP A 81 -39.57 -13.89 17.73
N ILE A 82 -39.16 -13.04 18.68
CA ILE A 82 -37.84 -12.90 19.39
C ILE A 82 -36.79 -11.87 18.89
N GLU A 83 -36.95 -10.66 19.44
CA GLU A 83 -36.03 -9.84 20.28
C GLU A 83 -34.50 -9.65 20.04
N LYS A 84 -34.16 -8.35 19.98
CA LYS A 84 -33.12 -7.55 20.71
C LYS A 84 -31.61 -7.70 20.41
N SER A 85 -31.08 -6.70 19.69
CA SER A 85 -30.19 -5.64 20.21
C SER A 85 -30.12 -4.54 19.13
N GLY A 86 -30.20 -3.22 19.35
CA GLY A 86 -30.02 -2.38 20.52
C GLY A 86 -29.31 -1.10 20.07
N GLY A 87 -29.89 -0.35 19.11
CA GLY A 87 -29.37 0.92 18.61
C GLY A 87 -30.21 2.09 19.13
N TYR A 88 -29.61 2.93 19.97
CA TYR A 88 -30.22 4.16 20.46
C TYR A 88 -30.27 5.21 19.34
N TYR A 89 -31.49 5.58 18.94
CA TYR A 89 -31.80 6.85 18.30
C TYR A 89 -32.57 7.68 19.32
N GLU A 90 -32.11 8.90 19.59
CA GLU A 90 -32.87 9.88 20.36
C GLU A 90 -33.50 10.88 19.41
N ALA A 91 -34.83 10.95 19.48
CA ALA A 91 -35.72 11.75 18.64
C ALA A 91 -35.82 13.19 19.14
N LYS A 92 -36.07 14.13 18.22
CA LYS A 92 -36.57 15.48 18.55
C LYS A 92 -38.09 15.52 18.39
N GLU A 93 -38.76 16.04 19.41
CA GLU A 93 -40.20 16.26 19.48
C GLU A 93 -40.72 17.34 18.51
N GLY A 94 -41.81 17.00 17.81
CA GLY A 94 -43.08 17.72 17.81
C GLY A 94 -43.15 19.20 17.40
N SER A 95 -43.70 19.46 16.21
CA SER A 95 -44.61 20.58 16.00
C SER A 95 -45.63 20.26 14.90
N LEU A 96 -46.91 20.36 15.25
CA LEU A 96 -48.08 20.19 14.39
C LEU A 96 -48.36 21.48 13.59
N GLY A 97 -48.58 21.31 12.28
CA GLY A 97 -49.61 22.02 11.51
C GLY A 97 -49.39 23.49 11.13
N LYS A 98 -49.07 23.70 9.84
CA LYS A 98 -49.77 24.69 9.01
C LYS A 98 -49.50 24.45 7.52
N GLU A 99 -50.58 24.20 6.77
CA GLU A 99 -50.62 24.32 5.31
C GLU A 99 -50.24 25.75 4.90
N SER A 100 -49.30 25.91 3.97
CA SER A 100 -49.38 26.92 2.92
C SER A 100 -48.27 26.75 1.88
N THR A 101 -48.70 26.65 0.62
CA THR A 101 -48.05 27.13 -0.61
C THR A 101 -46.64 26.62 -0.95
N LEU A 102 -46.58 25.79 -2.00
CA LEU A 102 -45.40 25.56 -2.83
C LEU A 102 -44.73 26.88 -3.27
N PRO A 103 -43.39 27.00 -3.14
CA PRO A 103 -42.60 27.76 -4.08
C PRO A 103 -41.61 26.83 -4.80
N ARG A 104 -41.93 26.61 -6.08
CA ARG A 104 -41.03 26.62 -7.24
C ARG A 104 -39.51 26.64 -6.90
N SER A 105 -38.85 25.51 -7.17
CA SER A 105 -37.41 25.31 -7.42
C SER A 105 -36.52 26.55 -7.22
N SER A 106 -36.01 26.72 -6.00
CA SER A 106 -34.76 27.46 -5.79
C SER A 106 -33.62 26.50 -6.08
N GLU A 107 -32.88 26.75 -7.15
CA GLU A 107 -31.51 26.26 -7.30
C GLU A 107 -30.78 26.56 -5.99
N GLU A 108 -30.33 25.52 -5.29
CA GLU A 108 -29.43 25.67 -4.17
C GLU A 108 -28.11 26.23 -4.71
N GLU A 109 -27.98 27.56 -4.72
CA GLU A 109 -26.69 28.23 -4.89
C GLU A 109 -25.77 27.74 -3.75
N GLU A 110 -24.75 26.96 -4.11
CA GLU A 110 -23.66 26.60 -3.21
C GLU A 110 -23.15 27.83 -2.45
N PRO A 111 -22.86 27.72 -1.14
CA PRO A 111 -22.36 28.85 -0.37
C PRO A 111 -20.99 29.27 -0.93
N GLN A 112 -21.01 30.40 -1.62
CA GLN A 112 -19.84 31.10 -2.15
C GLN A 112 -18.73 31.21 -1.10
N LYS A 113 -17.67 30.39 -1.25
CA LYS A 113 -16.36 30.58 -0.60
C LYS A 113 -15.66 31.83 -1.15
N ARG A 114 -16.27 33.01 -1.01
CA ARG A 114 -15.80 34.30 -1.58
C ARG A 114 -15.11 35.13 -0.51
N GLY A 115 -13.78 35.04 -0.47
CA GLY A 115 -12.94 35.94 0.31
C GLY A 115 -11.46 35.59 0.13
N PHE A 116 -11.00 34.56 0.85
CA PHE A 116 -9.61 34.12 0.79
C PHE A 116 -9.29 33.25 -0.43
N SER A 117 -10.22 32.35 -0.81
CA SER A 117 -10.08 31.47 -1.98
C SER A 117 -9.98 32.25 -3.30
N GLY A 118 -10.81 33.30 -3.48
CA GLY A 118 -10.78 34.16 -4.65
C GLY A 118 -9.52 35.03 -4.74
N PHE A 119 -9.04 35.57 -3.61
CA PHE A 119 -7.81 36.35 -3.54
C PHE A 119 -6.57 35.50 -3.83
N TYR A 120 -6.47 34.32 -3.21
CA TYR A 120 -5.41 33.35 -3.49
C TYR A 120 -5.44 32.90 -4.95
N ARG A 121 -6.62 32.64 -5.54
CA ARG A 121 -6.74 32.25 -6.96
C ARG A 121 -6.25 33.36 -7.90
N LYS A 122 -6.49 34.64 -7.57
CA LYS A 122 -6.05 35.80 -8.38
C LYS A 122 -4.54 36.08 -8.28
N TYR A 123 -3.94 35.92 -7.10
CA TYR A 123 -2.51 36.20 -6.86
C TYR A 123 -1.66 34.93 -6.67
N ARG A 124 -2.18 33.77 -7.08
CA ARG A 124 -1.60 32.43 -6.86
C ARG A 124 -0.13 32.35 -7.27
N ILE A 125 0.23 32.97 -8.39
CA ILE A 125 1.59 32.93 -8.92
C ILE A 125 2.57 33.73 -8.06
N PHE A 126 2.15 34.90 -7.55
CA PHE A 126 2.99 35.71 -6.64
C PHE A 126 3.24 34.99 -5.32
N PHE A 127 2.22 34.32 -4.80
CA PHE A 127 2.36 33.52 -3.58
C PHE A 127 3.34 32.36 -3.77
N HIS A 128 3.25 31.65 -4.91
CA HIS A 128 4.19 30.58 -5.24
C HIS A 128 5.61 31.07 -5.48
N ILE A 129 5.79 32.21 -6.15
CA ILE A 129 7.10 32.83 -6.34
C ILE A 129 7.70 33.24 -4.99
N PHE A 130 6.90 33.86 -4.11
CA PHE A 130 7.34 34.22 -2.76
C PHE A 130 7.81 32.99 -1.97
N ILE A 131 7.02 31.91 -1.96
CA ILE A 131 7.41 30.65 -1.32
C ILE A 131 8.71 30.11 -1.92
N GLY A 132 8.80 30.07 -3.25
CA GLY A 132 9.99 29.59 -3.95
C GLY A 132 11.25 30.40 -3.58
N LEU A 133 11.16 31.73 -3.58
CA LEU A 133 12.26 32.62 -3.18
C LEU A 133 12.63 32.45 -1.71
N PHE A 134 11.65 32.35 -0.82
CA PHE A 134 11.87 32.15 0.61
C PHE A 134 12.64 30.86 0.89
N PHE A 135 12.18 29.73 0.36
CA PHE A 135 12.86 28.45 0.55
C PHE A 135 14.21 28.39 -0.17
N THR A 136 14.37 29.08 -1.30
CA THR A 136 15.67 29.19 -1.98
C THR A 136 16.66 29.97 -1.13
N GLY A 137 16.26 31.11 -0.56
CA GLY A 137 17.10 31.90 0.35
C GLY A 137 17.50 31.09 1.58
N TRP A 138 16.56 30.35 2.17
CA TRP A 138 16.84 29.45 3.30
C TRP A 138 17.80 28.30 2.93
N TRP A 139 17.62 27.68 1.77
CA TRP A 139 18.53 26.65 1.27
C TRP A 139 19.94 27.20 1.02
N VAL A 140 20.07 28.37 0.38
CA VAL A 140 21.37 29.02 0.15
C VAL A 140 22.06 29.34 1.48
N ALA A 141 21.33 29.87 2.47
CA ALA A 141 21.87 30.11 3.80
C ALA A 141 22.35 28.81 4.46
N SER A 142 21.58 27.73 4.32
CA SER A 142 21.96 26.40 4.81
C SER A 142 23.25 25.89 4.14
N VAL A 143 23.38 26.00 2.82
CA VAL A 143 24.61 25.59 2.10
C VAL A 143 25.83 26.38 2.58
N VAL A 144 25.67 27.69 2.84
CA VAL A 144 26.76 28.54 3.32
C VAL A 144 27.21 28.15 4.73
N ILE A 145 26.26 27.92 5.65
CA ILE A 145 26.55 27.57 7.06
C ILE A 145 27.07 26.13 7.18
N HIS A 146 26.41 25.19 6.50
CA HIS A 146 26.65 23.74 6.58
C HIS A 146 27.55 23.22 5.45
N ARG A 147 28.42 24.07 4.91
CA ARG A 147 29.29 23.72 3.77
C ARG A 147 30.25 22.56 4.05
N LYS A 148 30.56 22.28 5.32
CA LYS A 148 31.58 21.28 5.73
C LYS A 148 31.01 20.01 6.38
N ASP A 149 29.78 20.04 6.88
CA ASP A 149 29.18 18.96 7.68
C ASP A 149 28.16 18.12 6.89
N LYS A 150 27.99 18.38 5.58
CA LYS A 150 27.00 17.75 4.68
C LYS A 150 25.54 17.89 5.15
N ASN A 151 25.28 18.68 6.18
CA ASN A 151 23.95 18.85 6.74
C ASN A 151 23.05 19.75 5.87
N TRP A 152 23.62 20.35 4.81
CA TRP A 152 22.89 21.06 3.76
C TRP A 152 22.01 20.16 2.87
N VAL A 153 22.26 18.85 2.87
CA VAL A 153 21.51 17.88 2.05
C VAL A 153 20.04 17.82 2.45
N ILE A 154 19.75 17.91 3.75
CA ILE A 154 18.38 17.87 4.29
C ILE A 154 17.56 19.08 3.79
N PRO A 155 18.02 20.34 4.01
CA PRO A 155 17.38 21.51 3.42
C PRO A 155 17.32 21.50 1.90
N PHE A 156 18.33 20.94 1.22
CA PHE A 156 18.31 20.76 -0.24
C PHE A 156 17.17 19.85 -0.70
N LEU A 157 16.99 18.69 -0.06
CA LEU A 157 15.92 17.76 -0.43
C LEU A 157 14.53 18.36 -0.16
N LEU A 158 14.36 19.07 0.95
CA LEU A 158 13.10 19.78 1.23
C LEU A 158 12.85 20.88 0.20
N TRP A 159 13.86 21.71 -0.09
CA TRP A 159 13.79 22.74 -1.13
C TRP A 159 13.45 22.12 -2.49
N LEU A 160 14.11 21.03 -2.85
CA LEU A 160 13.87 20.31 -4.11
C LEU A 160 12.42 19.84 -4.19
N CYS A 161 11.89 19.19 -3.15
CA CYS A 161 10.49 18.77 -3.11
C CYS A 161 9.52 19.94 -3.29
N ILE A 162 9.74 21.06 -2.61
CA ILE A 162 8.90 22.26 -2.71
C ILE A 162 8.99 22.85 -4.11
N MET A 163 10.20 23.01 -4.65
CA MET A 163 10.42 23.59 -5.98
C MET A 163 9.85 22.69 -7.08
N LEU A 164 10.01 21.37 -6.99
CA LEU A 164 9.39 20.42 -7.92
C LEU A 164 7.86 20.54 -7.86
N ARG A 165 7.28 20.62 -6.66
CA ARG A 165 5.83 20.82 -6.51
C ARG A 165 5.39 22.13 -7.16
N LEU A 166 6.04 23.26 -6.85
CA LEU A 166 5.71 24.57 -7.42
C LEU A 166 5.90 24.59 -8.94
N PHE A 167 6.92 23.92 -9.45
CA PHE A 167 7.19 23.81 -10.87
C PHE A 167 6.09 23.01 -11.58
N PHE A 168 5.81 21.78 -11.16
CA PHE A 168 4.78 20.92 -11.79
C PHE A 168 3.34 21.40 -11.58
N PHE A 169 3.15 22.40 -10.73
CA PHE A 169 1.88 23.07 -10.55
C PHE A 169 1.58 24.06 -11.69
N HIS A 170 2.61 24.76 -12.19
CA HIS A 170 2.48 25.74 -13.27
C HIS A 170 2.91 25.20 -14.63
N ALA A 171 3.89 24.31 -14.66
CA ALA A 171 4.35 23.63 -15.85
C ALA A 171 3.63 22.28 -15.99
N PRO A 172 3.09 21.96 -17.17
CA PRO A 172 2.54 20.64 -17.42
C PRO A 172 3.63 19.59 -17.30
N ILE A 173 3.29 18.40 -16.77
CA ILE A 173 4.23 17.28 -16.74
C ILE A 173 4.68 16.86 -18.15
N THR A 174 3.93 17.27 -19.18
CA THR A 174 4.27 17.07 -20.59
C THR A 174 5.60 17.68 -21.00
N LEU A 175 6.11 18.67 -20.25
CA LEU A 175 7.45 19.21 -20.47
C LEU A 175 8.56 18.17 -20.17
N VAL A 176 8.30 17.24 -19.26
CA VAL A 176 9.19 16.12 -18.94
C VAL A 176 8.80 14.88 -19.74
N THR A 177 7.51 14.57 -19.85
CA THR A 177 7.07 13.34 -20.53
C THR A 177 7.20 13.40 -22.04
N LYS A 178 7.08 14.56 -22.71
CA LYS A 178 7.27 14.63 -24.19
C LYS A 178 8.71 14.32 -24.61
N PRO A 179 9.76 14.91 -24.03
CA PRO A 179 11.14 14.49 -24.32
C PRO A 179 11.38 13.04 -23.96
N MET A 180 10.86 12.59 -22.82
CA MET A 180 10.98 11.19 -22.39
C MET A 180 10.32 10.23 -23.39
N HIS A 181 9.09 10.53 -23.84
CA HIS A 181 8.38 9.78 -24.88
C HIS A 181 9.07 9.88 -26.23
N PHE A 182 9.65 11.02 -26.60
CA PHE A 182 10.41 11.15 -27.83
C PHE A 182 11.66 10.25 -27.80
N VAL A 183 12.43 10.29 -26.71
CA VAL A 183 13.60 9.41 -26.51
C VAL A 183 13.17 7.95 -26.48
N TRP A 184 12.09 7.63 -25.76
CA TRP A 184 11.54 6.28 -25.67
C TRP A 184 11.05 5.78 -27.04
N ASN A 185 10.33 6.60 -27.80
CA ASN A 185 9.81 6.24 -29.12
C ASN A 185 10.96 6.05 -30.13
N ASN A 186 12.00 6.89 -30.04
CA ASN A 186 13.14 6.82 -30.95
C ASN A 186 14.16 5.75 -30.56
N THR A 187 14.15 5.26 -29.32
CA THR A 187 15.10 4.27 -28.82
C THR A 187 14.39 2.96 -28.47
N GLY A 188 13.59 2.94 -27.40
CA GLY A 188 12.91 1.75 -26.89
C GLY A 188 11.87 1.18 -27.86
N VAL A 189 10.99 2.02 -28.42
CA VAL A 189 9.97 1.56 -29.38
C VAL A 189 10.61 1.10 -30.69
N ARG A 190 11.68 1.78 -31.14
CA ARG A 190 12.42 1.35 -32.33
C ARG A 190 13.07 -0.02 -32.15
N ILE A 191 13.78 -0.24 -31.03
CA ILE A 191 14.38 -1.54 -30.70
C ILE A 191 13.31 -2.62 -30.56
N THR A 192 12.21 -2.33 -29.86
CA THR A 192 11.12 -3.30 -29.69
C THR A 192 10.32 -3.56 -30.96
N SER A 193 10.27 -2.60 -31.90
CA SER A 193 9.64 -2.78 -33.21
C SER A 193 10.45 -3.69 -34.14
N LEU A 194 11.78 -3.75 -33.97
CA LEU A 194 12.65 -4.69 -34.69
C LEU A 194 12.47 -6.13 -34.20
N ILE A 195 11.97 -6.30 -32.97
CA ILE A 195 11.76 -7.61 -32.35
C ILE A 195 10.34 -8.09 -32.66
N PRO A 196 10.17 -9.32 -33.21
CA PRO A 196 8.86 -9.92 -33.42
C PRO A 196 8.02 -9.94 -32.14
N GLU A 197 6.71 -9.67 -32.23
CA GLU A 197 5.85 -9.50 -31.05
C GLU A 197 5.87 -10.71 -30.11
N LYS A 198 5.91 -11.92 -30.67
CA LYS A 198 5.99 -13.18 -29.93
C LYS A 198 7.31 -13.33 -29.14
N LEU A 199 8.38 -12.65 -29.56
CA LEU A 199 9.70 -12.71 -28.95
C LEU A 199 9.97 -11.58 -27.94
N ARG A 200 9.14 -10.54 -27.87
CA ARG A 200 9.37 -9.40 -26.97
C ARG A 200 9.40 -9.81 -25.50
N THR A 201 8.39 -10.53 -25.04
CA THR A 201 8.28 -11.01 -23.65
C THR A 201 9.38 -12.01 -23.27
N PRO A 202 9.69 -13.06 -24.06
CA PRO A 202 10.76 -13.99 -23.69
C PRO A 202 12.15 -13.33 -23.74
N LEU A 203 12.44 -12.45 -24.70
CA LEU A 203 13.72 -11.71 -24.72
C LEU A 203 13.83 -10.76 -23.53
N GLY A 204 12.73 -10.08 -23.17
CA GLY A 204 12.66 -9.26 -21.96
C GLY A 204 12.91 -10.08 -20.69
N ALA A 205 12.29 -11.26 -20.57
CA ALA A 205 12.52 -12.18 -19.47
C ALA A 205 13.99 -12.65 -19.41
N SER A 206 14.57 -13.05 -20.55
CA SER A 206 15.98 -13.43 -20.63
C SER A 206 16.91 -12.30 -20.20
N LEU A 207 16.65 -11.07 -20.66
CA LEU A 207 17.43 -9.89 -20.25
C LEU A 207 17.32 -9.64 -18.73
N SER A 208 16.11 -9.69 -18.17
CA SER A 208 15.89 -9.54 -16.73
C SER A 208 16.64 -10.60 -15.92
N ILE A 209 16.60 -11.86 -16.36
CA ILE A 209 17.33 -12.96 -15.73
C ILE A 209 18.84 -12.71 -15.79
N VAL A 210 19.37 -12.29 -16.95
CA VAL A 210 20.78 -11.94 -17.11
C VAL A 210 21.18 -10.81 -16.18
N ILE A 211 20.37 -9.75 -16.06
CA ILE A 211 20.62 -8.64 -15.14
C ILE A 211 20.63 -9.12 -13.68
N ILE A 212 19.68 -9.98 -13.29
CA ILE A 212 19.61 -10.53 -11.92
C ILE A 212 20.86 -11.38 -11.63
N ILE A 213 21.25 -12.26 -12.56
CA ILE A 213 22.43 -13.12 -12.41
C ILE A 213 23.71 -12.27 -12.32
N ILE A 214 23.90 -11.33 -13.25
CA ILE A 214 25.07 -10.44 -13.23
C ILE A 214 25.10 -9.63 -11.94
N GLY A 215 23.99 -9.00 -11.58
CA GLY A 215 23.89 -8.18 -10.37
C GLY A 215 24.16 -9.00 -9.10
N ALA A 216 23.69 -10.24 -9.01
CA ALA A 216 23.88 -11.09 -7.84
C ALA A 216 25.28 -11.70 -7.75
N PHE A 217 25.87 -12.17 -8.86
CA PHE A 217 27.07 -13.02 -8.82
C PHE A 217 28.38 -12.31 -9.17
N VAL A 218 28.35 -11.15 -9.85
CA VAL A 218 29.58 -10.41 -10.19
C VAL A 218 30.23 -9.76 -8.97
N SER A 219 29.43 -9.33 -8.00
CA SER A 219 29.94 -8.72 -6.76
C SER A 219 30.79 -9.70 -5.95
N GLU A 220 31.85 -9.17 -5.35
CA GLU A 220 32.71 -9.91 -4.42
C GLU A 220 31.90 -10.58 -3.32
N GLU A 221 32.40 -11.72 -2.85
CA GLU A 221 31.81 -12.42 -1.71
C GLU A 221 32.11 -11.62 -0.43
N SER A 222 31.12 -11.54 0.45
CA SER A 222 31.32 -11.03 1.82
C SER A 222 31.04 -12.14 2.81
N GLN A 223 31.57 -12.01 4.03
CA GLN A 223 31.61 -13.04 5.09
C GLN A 223 30.54 -14.15 4.95
N ASP A 224 29.26 -13.83 5.16
CA ASP A 224 28.17 -14.81 5.06
C ASP A 224 27.40 -14.78 3.71
N ASN A 225 27.65 -13.84 2.80
CA ASN A 225 27.02 -13.77 1.47
C ASN A 225 27.90 -14.38 0.37
N THR A 226 28.20 -15.67 0.53
CA THR A 226 28.88 -16.49 -0.48
C THR A 226 28.03 -16.67 -1.74
N ARG A 227 28.65 -16.93 -2.90
CA ARG A 227 27.91 -17.25 -4.14
C ARG A 227 26.96 -18.44 -3.96
N ALA A 228 27.33 -19.41 -3.12
CA ALA A 228 26.46 -20.53 -2.77
C ALA A 228 25.16 -20.07 -2.09
N ASN A 229 25.24 -19.21 -1.08
CA ASN A 229 24.04 -18.71 -0.39
C ASN A 229 23.20 -17.80 -1.30
N ARG A 230 23.83 -17.03 -2.19
CA ARG A 230 23.10 -16.28 -3.25
C ARG A 230 22.36 -17.22 -4.20
N ALA A 231 22.99 -18.30 -4.63
CA ALA A 231 22.34 -19.29 -5.51
C ALA A 231 21.11 -19.92 -4.85
N VAL A 232 21.15 -20.18 -3.54
CA VAL A 232 19.98 -20.66 -2.79
C VAL A 232 18.87 -19.61 -2.77
N SER A 233 19.17 -18.33 -2.47
CA SER A 233 18.16 -17.26 -2.51
C SER A 233 17.54 -17.11 -3.91
N LEU A 234 18.34 -17.26 -4.98
CA LEU A 234 17.85 -17.21 -6.36
C LEU A 234 16.96 -18.42 -6.66
N PHE A 235 17.35 -19.60 -6.21
CA PHE A 235 16.56 -20.81 -6.35
C PHE A 235 15.22 -20.69 -5.60
N GLY A 236 15.21 -20.15 -4.39
CA GLY A 236 13.98 -19.84 -3.65
C GLY A 236 13.05 -18.90 -4.39
N LEU A 237 13.59 -17.83 -4.99
CA LEU A 237 12.82 -16.91 -5.83
C LEU A 237 12.14 -17.65 -7.00
N LEU A 238 12.88 -18.54 -7.68
CA LEU A 238 12.33 -19.36 -8.77
C LEU A 238 11.26 -20.34 -8.27
N VAL A 239 11.46 -20.95 -7.10
CA VAL A 239 10.47 -21.84 -6.47
C VAL A 239 9.19 -21.10 -6.15
N PHE A 240 9.26 -19.89 -5.58
CA PHE A 240 8.05 -19.09 -5.31
C PHE A 240 7.32 -18.69 -6.60
N ILE A 241 8.03 -18.26 -7.65
CA ILE A 241 7.43 -17.99 -8.95
C ILE A 241 6.77 -19.25 -9.53
N ALA A 242 7.45 -20.39 -9.49
CA ALA A 242 6.94 -21.66 -10.01
C ALA A 242 5.70 -22.13 -9.23
N LEU A 243 5.68 -21.97 -7.91
CA LEU A 243 4.54 -22.29 -7.06
C LEU A 243 3.31 -21.45 -7.40
N PHE A 244 3.50 -20.15 -7.61
CA PHE A 244 2.40 -19.25 -7.98
C PHE A 244 1.92 -19.44 -9.41
N TRP A 245 2.81 -19.81 -10.31
CA TRP A 245 2.42 -20.27 -11.65
C TRP A 245 1.61 -21.58 -11.59
N ALA A 246 2.05 -22.56 -10.80
CA ALA A 246 1.39 -23.86 -10.68
C ALA A 246 0.02 -23.77 -9.98
N THR A 247 -0.11 -22.86 -9.02
CA THR A 247 -1.35 -22.63 -8.25
C THR A 247 -2.18 -21.44 -8.75
N SER A 248 -1.83 -20.91 -9.93
CA SER A 248 -2.57 -19.83 -10.58
C SER A 248 -3.98 -20.28 -10.94
N ARG A 249 -4.96 -19.39 -10.75
CA ARG A 249 -6.35 -19.64 -11.15
C ARG A 249 -6.47 -19.89 -12.66
N ASN A 250 -5.72 -19.14 -13.48
CA ASN A 250 -5.73 -19.28 -14.93
C ASN A 250 -4.36 -19.00 -15.56
N ARG A 251 -3.53 -20.04 -15.65
CA ARG A 251 -2.17 -19.97 -16.21
C ARG A 251 -2.07 -19.39 -17.63
N SER A 252 -3.13 -19.47 -18.41
CA SER A 252 -3.14 -18.98 -19.81
C SER A 252 -3.31 -17.47 -19.92
N LYS A 253 -3.86 -16.84 -18.88
CA LYS A 253 -4.14 -15.40 -18.83
C LYS A 253 -3.07 -14.61 -18.07
N ILE A 254 -2.00 -15.26 -17.60
CA ILE A 254 -0.90 -14.57 -16.91
C ILE A 254 -0.21 -13.59 -17.87
N VAL A 255 -0.25 -12.30 -17.51
CA VAL A 255 0.46 -11.24 -18.22
C VAL A 255 1.92 -11.21 -17.74
N TRP A 256 2.77 -11.99 -18.40
CA TRP A 256 4.19 -12.12 -18.04
C TRP A 256 4.99 -10.82 -18.06
N HIS A 257 4.55 -9.79 -18.79
CA HIS A 257 5.16 -8.45 -18.73
C HIS A 257 5.17 -7.90 -17.31
N THR A 258 4.02 -7.93 -16.62
CA THR A 258 3.87 -7.45 -15.25
C THR A 258 4.76 -8.23 -14.29
N VAL A 259 4.84 -9.54 -14.45
CA VAL A 259 5.65 -10.43 -13.61
C VAL A 259 7.14 -10.13 -13.78
N VAL A 260 7.63 -10.13 -15.02
CA VAL A 260 9.05 -9.92 -15.33
C VAL A 260 9.50 -8.52 -14.93
N VAL A 261 8.70 -7.49 -15.24
CA VAL A 261 9.02 -6.11 -14.86
C VAL A 261 8.96 -5.92 -13.35
N GLY A 262 7.98 -6.52 -12.66
CA GLY A 262 7.88 -6.45 -11.20
C GLY A 262 9.10 -7.05 -10.51
N MET A 263 9.49 -8.26 -10.88
CA MET A 263 10.68 -8.91 -10.30
C MET A 263 11.98 -8.17 -10.64
N LEU A 264 12.11 -7.65 -11.87
CA LEU A 264 13.25 -6.83 -12.25
C LEU A 264 13.29 -5.51 -11.47
N MET A 265 12.16 -4.84 -11.31
CA MET A 265 12.05 -3.56 -10.61
C MET A 265 12.40 -3.71 -9.14
N GLN A 266 11.85 -4.73 -8.48
CA GLN A 266 12.20 -5.10 -7.11
C GLN A 266 13.72 -5.32 -6.97
N PHE A 267 14.34 -6.04 -7.91
CA PHE A 267 15.78 -6.28 -7.91
C PHE A 267 16.61 -5.00 -8.13
N ILE A 268 16.20 -4.14 -9.05
CA ILE A 268 16.86 -2.84 -9.32
C ILE A 268 16.78 -1.94 -8.08
N ILE A 269 15.61 -1.85 -7.43
CA ILE A 269 15.43 -1.09 -6.18
C ILE A 269 16.36 -1.65 -5.10
N ALA A 270 16.43 -2.98 -4.96
CA ALA A 270 17.32 -3.62 -4.00
C ALA A 270 18.80 -3.28 -4.27
N LEU A 271 19.25 -3.33 -5.53
CA LEU A 271 20.61 -2.93 -5.90
C LEU A 271 20.87 -1.45 -5.59
N PHE A 272 19.91 -0.58 -5.92
CA PHE A 272 20.03 0.86 -5.66
C PHE A 272 20.17 1.13 -4.17
N VAL A 273 19.31 0.58 -3.32
CA VAL A 273 19.29 0.89 -1.89
C VAL A 273 20.37 0.14 -1.10
N LEU A 274 20.65 -1.11 -1.44
CA LEU A 274 21.56 -1.97 -0.65
C LEU A 274 23.01 -1.95 -1.12
N ARG A 275 23.31 -1.40 -2.30
CA ARG A 275 24.69 -1.29 -2.80
C ARG A 275 25.18 0.13 -3.01
N THR A 276 24.30 1.07 -3.35
CA THR A 276 24.74 2.43 -3.66
C THR A 276 24.70 3.30 -2.41
N LYS A 277 25.75 4.09 -2.21
CA LYS A 277 25.79 5.07 -1.13
C LYS A 277 24.69 6.13 -1.27
N VAL A 278 24.36 6.51 -2.51
CA VAL A 278 23.28 7.47 -2.78
C VAL A 278 21.93 6.92 -2.32
N GLY A 279 21.62 5.66 -2.67
CA GLY A 279 20.40 5.00 -2.20
C GLY A 279 20.37 4.86 -0.68
N TYR A 280 21.51 4.54 -0.06
CA TYR A 280 21.67 4.53 1.40
C TYR A 280 21.34 5.90 2.02
N ASP A 281 22.00 6.97 1.57
CA ASP A 281 21.87 8.31 2.15
C ASP A 281 20.43 8.86 2.00
N ILE A 282 19.75 8.57 0.87
CA ILE A 282 18.36 8.99 0.65
C ILE A 282 17.40 8.29 1.63
N PHE A 283 17.52 6.98 1.82
CA PHE A 283 16.60 6.23 2.68
C PHE A 283 16.87 6.49 4.17
N ASP A 284 18.13 6.73 4.57
CA ASP A 284 18.47 7.17 5.91
C ASP A 284 17.86 8.55 6.22
N PHE A 285 17.88 9.46 5.24
CA PHE A 285 17.22 10.75 5.37
C PHE A 285 15.70 10.62 5.56
N ILE A 286 15.03 9.79 4.74
CA ILE A 286 13.58 9.54 4.88
C ILE A 286 13.26 8.96 6.27
N SER A 287 14.10 8.04 6.76
CA SER A 287 14.01 7.48 8.10
C SER A 287 14.12 8.55 9.20
N LEU A 288 15.10 9.44 9.10
CA LEU A 288 15.29 10.53 10.06
C LEU A 288 14.07 11.45 10.11
N LEU A 289 13.49 11.77 8.95
CA LEU A 289 12.27 12.57 8.87
C LEU A 289 11.08 11.86 9.52
N ALA A 290 10.88 10.57 9.25
CA ALA A 290 9.80 9.78 9.84
C ALA A 290 9.90 9.75 11.38
N ARG A 291 11.10 9.44 11.90
CA ARG A 291 11.40 9.47 13.35
C ARG A 291 11.11 10.83 13.97
N SER A 292 11.56 11.90 13.31
CA SER A 292 11.38 13.26 13.79
C SER A 292 9.91 13.68 13.81
N LEU A 293 9.15 13.35 12.75
CA LEU A 293 7.73 13.65 12.64
C LEU A 293 6.94 12.94 13.74
N LEU A 294 7.18 11.64 13.93
CA LEU A 294 6.42 10.84 14.90
C LEU A 294 6.84 11.08 16.35
N GLY A 295 8.10 11.49 16.59
CA GLY A 295 8.54 11.95 17.92
C GLY A 295 7.80 13.18 18.43
N PHE A 296 7.09 13.95 17.58
CA PHE A 296 6.23 15.03 18.06
C PHE A 296 5.01 14.52 18.84
N ALA A 297 4.59 13.27 18.62
CA ALA A 297 3.50 12.67 19.38
C ALA A 297 3.83 12.56 20.88
N ASP A 298 5.12 12.44 21.25
CA ASP A 298 5.56 12.39 22.65
C ASP A 298 5.15 13.64 23.43
N LYS A 299 5.10 14.81 22.78
CA LYS A 299 4.62 16.04 23.42
C LYS A 299 3.13 15.95 23.75
N GLY A 300 2.34 15.39 22.85
CA GLY A 300 0.92 15.13 23.06
C GLY A 300 0.70 14.12 24.18
N THR A 301 1.43 13.00 24.15
CA THR A 301 1.39 11.96 25.19
C THR A 301 1.79 12.51 26.56
N THR A 302 2.86 13.29 26.64
CA THR A 302 3.33 13.92 27.88
C THR A 302 2.27 14.84 28.48
N PHE A 303 1.55 15.59 27.65
CA PHE A 303 0.51 16.52 28.10
C PHE A 303 -0.70 15.79 28.69
N ILE A 304 -1.16 14.70 28.06
CA ILE A 304 -2.35 13.95 28.52
C ILE A 304 -2.04 12.91 29.61
N THR A 305 -0.77 12.59 29.82
CA THR A 305 -0.31 11.65 30.86
C THR A 305 0.69 12.33 31.79
N ALA A 306 1.99 12.04 31.65
CA ALA A 306 3.12 12.68 32.30
C ALA A 306 4.40 12.32 31.56
N LYS A 307 5.49 13.08 31.78
CA LYS A 307 6.80 12.77 31.17
C LYS A 307 7.29 11.37 31.55
N SER A 308 7.04 10.95 32.79
CA SER A 308 7.40 9.61 33.28
C SER A 308 6.78 8.48 32.45
N VAL A 309 5.57 8.68 31.90
CA VAL A 309 4.85 7.66 31.11
C VAL A 309 5.48 7.46 29.73
N VAL A 310 6.02 8.53 29.13
CA VAL A 310 6.78 8.45 27.88
C VAL A 310 8.14 7.79 28.12
N ASP A 311 8.79 8.13 29.24
CA ASP A 311 10.10 7.56 29.60
C ASP A 311 10.05 6.04 29.88
N LEU A 312 8.88 5.50 30.29
CA LEU A 312 8.67 4.05 30.51
C LEU A 312 8.77 3.22 29.22
N LYS A 313 8.61 3.85 28.05
CA LYS A 313 8.63 3.20 26.73
C LYS A 313 7.72 1.97 26.60
N TRP A 314 6.60 1.96 27.33
CA TRP A 314 5.61 0.90 27.19
C TRP A 314 5.04 0.90 25.78
N TRP A 315 4.68 -0.29 25.29
CA TRP A 315 4.13 -0.42 23.95
C TRP A 315 2.93 0.51 23.73
N LEU A 316 1.96 0.49 24.66
CA LEU A 316 0.75 1.30 24.53
C LEU A 316 1.04 2.80 24.45
N THR A 317 2.04 3.29 25.19
CA THR A 317 2.36 4.72 25.27
C THR A 317 3.32 5.18 24.19
N SER A 318 4.12 4.26 23.63
CA SER A 318 5.13 4.55 22.60
C SER A 318 4.61 4.32 21.18
N VAL A 319 3.53 3.55 21.02
CA VAL A 319 3.04 3.12 19.70
C VAL A 319 1.72 3.77 19.33
N ILE A 320 0.76 3.77 20.25
CA ILE A 320 -0.59 4.26 19.94
C ILE A 320 -0.64 5.77 19.66
N PRO A 321 -0.01 6.65 20.46
CA PRO A 321 -0.10 8.08 20.20
C PRO A 321 0.53 8.51 18.86
N PRO A 322 1.72 8.01 18.45
CA PRO A 322 2.23 8.27 17.10
C PRO A 322 1.28 7.83 15.98
N ILE A 323 0.61 6.68 16.11
CA ILE A 323 -0.38 6.22 15.12
C ILE A 323 -1.53 7.22 14.99
N ILE A 324 -2.13 7.64 16.10
CA ILE A 324 -3.25 8.60 16.11
C ILE A 324 -2.81 9.94 15.49
N PHE A 325 -1.64 10.43 15.87
CA PHE A 325 -1.08 11.68 15.34
C PHE A 325 -0.79 11.58 13.84
N PHE A 326 -0.21 10.48 13.37
CA PHE A 326 0.11 10.28 11.95
C PHE A 326 -1.15 10.30 11.09
N ILE A 327 -2.19 9.58 11.50
CA ILE A 327 -3.44 9.49 10.74
C ILE A 327 -4.13 10.86 10.68
N ALA A 328 -4.15 11.59 11.80
CA ALA A 328 -4.63 12.97 11.82
C ALA A 328 -3.84 13.88 10.88
N PHE A 329 -2.51 13.75 10.84
CA PHE A 329 -1.65 14.52 9.95
C PHE A 329 -1.85 14.15 8.48
N VAL A 330 -1.90 12.86 8.14
CA VAL A 330 -2.15 12.38 6.77
C VAL A 330 -3.51 12.87 6.26
N GLN A 331 -4.55 12.88 7.11
CA GLN A 331 -5.86 13.43 6.73
C GLN A 331 -5.82 14.93 6.41
N VAL A 332 -4.96 15.70 7.09
CA VAL A 332 -4.71 17.10 6.71
C VAL A 332 -3.99 17.19 5.36
N LEU A 333 -2.99 16.35 5.12
CA LEU A 333 -2.31 16.30 3.82
C LEU A 333 -3.24 15.87 2.69
N TYR A 334 -4.19 14.96 2.98
CA TYR A 334 -5.25 14.53 2.07
C TYR A 334 -6.24 15.66 1.80
N TYR A 335 -6.66 16.41 2.82
CA TYR A 335 -7.51 17.59 2.67
C TYR A 335 -6.89 18.65 1.76
N TYR A 336 -5.57 18.86 1.86
CA TYR A 336 -4.83 19.77 0.97
C TYR A 336 -4.46 19.17 -0.39
N GLY A 337 -4.80 17.91 -0.65
CA GLY A 337 -4.52 17.23 -1.91
C GLY A 337 -3.05 16.85 -2.15
N ILE A 338 -2.20 16.93 -1.12
CA ILE A 338 -0.76 16.65 -1.22
C ILE A 338 -0.55 15.15 -1.45
N VAL A 339 -1.29 14.32 -0.72
CA VAL A 339 -1.24 12.87 -0.81
C VAL A 339 -1.66 12.40 -2.20
N GLN A 340 -2.78 12.91 -2.71
CA GLN A 340 -3.33 12.59 -4.02
C GLN A 340 -2.36 12.98 -5.14
N TRP A 341 -1.79 14.19 -5.06
CA TRP A 341 -0.78 14.63 -6.03
C TRP A 341 0.44 13.72 -6.05
N PHE A 342 0.99 13.38 -4.87
CA PHE A 342 2.18 12.54 -4.76
C PHE A 342 1.92 11.12 -5.25
N ILE A 343 0.83 10.50 -4.78
CA ILE A 343 0.46 9.13 -5.14
C ILE A 343 0.10 9.03 -6.61
N GLY A 344 -0.62 10.01 -7.20
CA GLY A 344 -0.94 10.00 -8.62
C GLY A 344 0.30 9.95 -9.52
N LYS A 345 1.38 10.67 -9.14
CA LYS A 345 2.65 10.62 -9.87
C LYS A 345 3.37 9.27 -9.72
N PHE A 346 3.38 8.71 -8.53
CA PHE A 346 4.03 7.42 -8.28
C PHE A 346 3.22 6.25 -8.89
N ALA A 347 1.90 6.35 -8.88
CA ALA A 347 0.98 5.42 -9.55
C ALA A 347 1.17 5.44 -11.07
N SER A 348 1.36 6.63 -11.67
CA SER A 348 1.66 6.75 -13.11
C SER A 348 2.91 5.94 -13.52
N PHE A 349 3.91 5.86 -12.64
CA PHE A 349 5.11 5.06 -12.88
C PHE A 349 4.82 3.55 -12.90
N PHE A 350 4.08 3.02 -11.92
CA PHE A 350 3.69 1.61 -11.89
C PHE A 350 2.70 1.25 -13.02
N PHE A 351 1.75 2.15 -13.30
CA PHE A 351 0.82 2.02 -14.41
C PHE A 351 1.56 1.86 -15.75
N TRP A 352 2.48 2.79 -16.06
CA TRP A 352 3.27 2.75 -17.29
C TRP A 352 4.22 1.55 -17.36
N SER A 353 4.94 1.26 -16.28
CA SER A 353 5.97 0.22 -16.29
C SER A 353 5.39 -1.20 -16.26
N MET A 354 4.37 -1.45 -15.41
CA MET A 354 3.84 -2.78 -15.13
C MET A 354 2.55 -3.11 -15.88
N ARG A 355 1.93 -2.13 -16.57
CA ARG A 355 0.69 -2.29 -17.34
C ARG A 355 -0.48 -2.85 -16.51
N VAL A 356 -0.59 -2.36 -15.28
CA VAL A 356 -1.70 -2.69 -14.37
C VAL A 356 -2.77 -1.60 -14.44
N SER A 357 -3.95 -1.82 -13.85
CA SER A 357 -5.00 -0.81 -13.88
C SER A 357 -4.64 0.42 -13.03
N GLY A 358 -5.30 1.55 -13.28
CA GLY A 358 -5.07 2.77 -12.53
C GLY A 358 -5.35 2.62 -11.04
N ALA A 359 -6.44 1.95 -10.67
CA ALA A 359 -6.81 1.74 -9.26
C ALA A 359 -5.77 0.89 -8.53
N GLU A 360 -5.30 -0.20 -9.15
CA GLU A 360 -4.23 -1.03 -8.61
C GLU A 360 -2.93 -0.26 -8.46
N ALA A 361 -2.57 0.57 -9.45
CA ALA A 361 -1.38 1.39 -9.42
C ALA A 361 -1.43 2.45 -8.30
N VAL A 362 -2.60 3.06 -8.07
CA VAL A 362 -2.82 4.02 -6.97
C VAL A 362 -2.64 3.34 -5.63
N VAL A 363 -3.30 2.19 -5.41
CA VAL A 363 -3.16 1.46 -4.14
C VAL A 363 -1.74 0.99 -3.94
N ALA A 364 -1.11 0.37 -4.96
CA ALA A 364 0.27 -0.06 -4.93
C ALA A 364 1.24 1.09 -4.58
N ALA A 365 1.04 2.26 -5.17
CA ALA A 365 1.83 3.44 -4.87
C ALA A 365 1.60 4.00 -3.45
N ALA A 366 0.39 3.84 -2.91
CA ALA A 366 -0.02 4.37 -1.62
C ALA A 366 0.35 3.48 -0.43
N SER A 367 0.29 2.14 -0.60
CA SER A 367 0.41 1.17 0.48
C SER A 367 1.66 1.34 1.37
N PRO A 368 2.86 1.66 0.85
CA PRO A 368 4.07 1.83 1.68
C PRO A 368 3.98 3.01 2.67
N PHE A 369 3.11 3.97 2.41
CA PHE A 369 3.01 5.20 3.18
C PHE A 369 1.80 5.19 4.12
N ILE A 370 0.66 4.75 3.61
CA ILE A 370 -0.65 4.93 4.25
C ILE A 370 -1.22 3.60 4.78
N GLY A 371 -0.63 2.46 4.44
CA GLY A 371 -1.03 1.15 4.96
C GLY A 371 -2.29 0.56 4.32
N GLN A 372 -2.67 -0.64 4.76
CA GLN A 372 -3.68 -1.47 4.08
C GLN A 372 -5.13 -0.96 4.13
N GLY A 373 -5.56 -0.36 5.26
CA GLY A 373 -6.94 0.13 5.39
C GLY A 373 -7.16 1.47 4.69
N GLU A 374 -6.23 2.40 4.89
CA GLU A 374 -6.34 3.77 4.39
C GLU A 374 -6.07 3.88 2.88
N SER A 375 -5.21 3.01 2.32
CA SER A 375 -4.99 2.99 0.86
C SER A 375 -6.24 2.60 0.07
N ALA A 376 -7.14 1.79 0.65
CA ALA A 376 -8.42 1.46 0.04
C ALA A 376 -9.37 2.67 -0.04
N VAL A 377 -9.26 3.63 0.89
CA VAL A 377 -10.08 4.85 0.88
C VAL A 377 -9.77 5.72 -0.33
N LEU A 378 -8.52 5.72 -0.81
CA LEU A 378 -8.10 6.50 -1.99
C LEU A 378 -8.82 6.09 -3.28
N ILE A 379 -9.31 4.85 -3.33
CA ILE A 379 -10.01 4.30 -4.48
C ILE A 379 -11.46 3.95 -4.12
N ARG A 380 -12.01 4.49 -3.00
CA ARG A 380 -13.33 4.15 -2.46
C ARG A 380 -14.44 4.11 -3.53
N PRO A 381 -14.59 5.10 -4.43
CA PRO A 381 -15.60 5.07 -5.49
C PRO A 381 -15.44 3.91 -6.49
N PHE A 382 -14.23 3.39 -6.66
CA PHE A 382 -13.95 2.29 -7.58
C PHE A 382 -14.09 0.91 -6.94
N VAL A 383 -13.94 0.77 -5.62
CA VAL A 383 -13.92 -0.55 -4.94
C VAL A 383 -15.15 -1.40 -5.27
N ALA A 384 -16.34 -0.79 -5.34
CA ALA A 384 -17.57 -1.51 -5.68
C ALA A 384 -17.57 -2.13 -7.08
N HIS A 385 -16.75 -1.58 -7.99
CA HIS A 385 -16.74 -1.89 -9.41
C HIS A 385 -15.43 -2.58 -9.85
N LEU A 386 -14.46 -2.76 -8.95
CA LEU A 386 -13.20 -3.45 -9.24
C LEU A 386 -13.44 -4.91 -9.65
N THR A 387 -12.63 -5.42 -10.56
CA THR A 387 -12.61 -6.85 -10.88
C THR A 387 -12.09 -7.67 -9.68
N HIS A 388 -12.30 -8.98 -9.70
CA HIS A 388 -11.74 -9.84 -8.65
C HIS A 388 -10.20 -9.82 -8.62
N ALA A 389 -9.54 -9.65 -9.77
CA ALA A 389 -8.08 -9.57 -9.85
C ALA A 389 -7.57 -8.25 -9.26
N GLU A 390 -8.26 -7.13 -9.53
CA GLU A 390 -7.97 -5.83 -8.91
C GLU A 390 -8.17 -5.88 -7.39
N LEU A 391 -9.30 -6.42 -6.91
CA LEU A 391 -9.54 -6.57 -5.47
C LEU A 391 -8.46 -7.44 -4.80
N HIS A 392 -8.08 -8.55 -5.43
CA HIS A 392 -7.02 -9.41 -4.92
C HIS A 392 -5.67 -8.66 -4.84
N GLN A 393 -5.35 -7.83 -5.84
CA GLN A 393 -4.13 -7.02 -5.83
C GLN A 393 -4.15 -5.95 -4.75
N VAL A 394 -5.26 -5.24 -4.57
CA VAL A 394 -5.43 -4.21 -3.54
C VAL A 394 -5.15 -4.81 -2.16
N MET A 395 -5.73 -5.97 -1.88
CA MET A 395 -5.51 -6.70 -0.63
C MET A 395 -4.07 -7.21 -0.49
N CYS A 396 -3.52 -7.81 -1.55
CA CYS A 396 -2.15 -8.32 -1.60
C CYS A 396 -1.12 -7.21 -1.31
N SER A 397 -1.28 -6.03 -1.91
CA SER A 397 -0.41 -4.87 -1.68
C SER A 397 -0.43 -4.41 -0.23
N GLY A 398 -1.63 -4.38 0.38
CA GLY A 398 -1.80 -4.08 1.79
C GLY A 398 -1.06 -5.06 2.71
N PHE A 399 -1.15 -6.37 2.43
CA PHE A 399 -0.45 -7.41 3.21
C PHE A 399 1.07 -7.42 2.99
N ALA A 400 1.52 -7.02 1.80
CA ALA A 400 2.93 -7.04 1.43
C ALA A 400 3.75 -5.87 2.01
N THR A 401 3.11 -4.90 2.67
CA THR A 401 3.76 -3.70 3.18
C THR A 401 3.36 -3.40 4.62
N ILE A 402 4.06 -2.46 5.25
CA ILE A 402 3.65 -1.85 6.53
C ILE A 402 3.27 -0.39 6.28
N ALA A 403 2.47 0.17 7.19
CA ALA A 403 2.10 1.58 7.17
C ALA A 403 3.27 2.45 7.69
N GLY A 404 3.39 3.66 7.15
CA GLY A 404 4.36 4.65 7.63
C GLY A 404 4.17 5.03 9.11
N SER A 405 2.94 4.93 9.64
CA SER A 405 2.62 5.15 11.06
C SER A 405 3.32 4.14 11.98
N ILE A 406 3.39 2.87 11.57
CA ILE A 406 3.95 1.79 12.40
C ILE A 406 5.45 1.60 12.14
N LEU A 407 5.96 2.07 11.00
CA LEU A 407 7.40 2.07 10.68
C LEU A 407 8.26 2.63 11.83
N VAL A 408 7.86 3.75 12.44
CA VAL A 408 8.64 4.38 13.52
C VAL A 408 8.64 3.56 14.80
N VAL A 409 7.60 2.77 15.04
CA VAL A 409 7.54 1.87 16.19
C VAL A 409 8.66 0.84 16.09
N TYR A 410 8.77 0.15 14.96
CA TYR A 410 9.81 -0.86 14.75
C TYR A 410 11.21 -0.24 14.79
N ILE A 411 11.34 0.96 14.24
CA ILE A 411 12.56 1.76 14.37
C ILE A 411 12.90 2.05 15.84
N GLY A 412 11.91 2.41 16.66
CA GLY A 412 12.05 2.65 18.09
C GLY A 412 12.44 1.38 18.87
N MET A 413 12.05 0.21 18.36
CA MET A 413 12.50 -1.10 18.87
C MET A 413 13.96 -1.40 18.50
N GLY A 414 14.62 -0.55 17.71
CA GLY A 414 15.98 -0.75 17.24
C GLY A 414 16.08 -1.56 15.94
N ILE A 415 14.98 -1.71 15.19
CA ILE A 415 15.04 -2.31 13.85
C ILE A 415 15.66 -1.30 12.89
N ASN A 416 16.52 -1.80 12.02
CA ASN A 416 17.18 -0.98 11.02
C ASN A 416 16.13 -0.29 10.11
N PRO A 417 16.06 1.05 10.11
CA PRO A 417 15.02 1.78 9.40
C PRO A 417 15.14 1.64 7.89
N GLN A 418 16.37 1.54 7.39
CA GLN A 418 16.64 1.42 5.97
C GLN A 418 16.14 0.08 5.46
N ALA A 419 16.39 -1.01 6.19
CA ALA A 419 15.85 -2.33 5.88
C ALA A 419 14.32 -2.32 5.83
N LEU A 420 13.65 -1.64 6.77
CA LEU A 420 12.19 -1.54 6.79
C LEU A 420 11.62 -0.77 5.59
N ILE A 421 12.12 0.45 5.34
CA ILE A 421 11.59 1.31 4.27
C ILE A 421 11.87 0.68 2.91
N SER A 422 13.09 0.17 2.70
CA SER A 422 13.44 -0.49 1.44
C SER A 422 12.65 -1.78 1.21
N SER A 423 12.40 -2.57 2.27
CA SER A 423 11.50 -3.73 2.17
C SER A 423 10.09 -3.33 1.70
N CYS A 424 9.51 -2.27 2.26
CA CYS A 424 8.19 -1.78 1.84
C CYS A 424 8.16 -1.40 0.36
N VAL A 425 9.17 -0.64 -0.09
CA VAL A 425 9.24 -0.16 -1.48
C VAL A 425 9.49 -1.32 -2.46
N MET A 426 10.33 -2.29 -2.07
CA MET A 426 10.60 -3.50 -2.87
C MET A 426 9.38 -4.41 -2.97
N SER A 427 8.57 -4.49 -1.91
CA SER A 427 7.39 -5.36 -1.87
C SER A 427 6.22 -4.89 -2.74
N ILE A 428 6.22 -3.64 -3.22
CA ILE A 428 5.18 -3.14 -4.16
C ILE A 428 5.24 -3.80 -5.53
N PRO A 429 6.35 -3.73 -6.29
CA PRO A 429 6.43 -4.44 -7.56
C PRO A 429 6.35 -5.95 -7.36
N ALA A 430 6.82 -6.48 -6.22
CA ALA A 430 6.66 -7.89 -5.86
C ALA A 430 5.18 -8.28 -5.69
N SER A 431 4.39 -7.50 -4.95
CA SER A 431 2.98 -7.79 -4.69
C SER A 431 2.13 -7.73 -5.96
N LEU A 432 2.43 -6.79 -6.86
CA LEU A 432 1.82 -6.70 -8.19
C LEU A 432 2.14 -7.96 -9.03
N ALA A 433 3.41 -8.38 -9.06
CA ALA A 433 3.82 -9.58 -9.80
C ALA A 433 3.19 -10.87 -9.24
N ILE A 434 3.26 -11.08 -7.92
CA ILE A 434 2.72 -12.28 -7.26
C ILE A 434 1.19 -12.31 -7.36
N SER A 435 0.51 -11.18 -7.13
CA SER A 435 -0.96 -11.09 -7.24
C SER A 435 -1.44 -11.43 -8.64
N LYS A 436 -0.87 -10.80 -9.67
CA LYS A 436 -1.28 -11.02 -11.08
C LYS A 436 -0.87 -12.39 -11.61
N MET A 437 0.06 -13.11 -10.97
CA MET A 437 0.26 -14.54 -11.24
C MET A 437 -0.82 -15.40 -10.59
N ARG A 438 -1.14 -15.14 -9.32
CA ARG A 438 -2.13 -15.91 -8.56
C ARG A 438 -3.53 -15.77 -9.16
N TYR A 439 -3.90 -14.51 -9.43
CA TYR A 439 -5.21 -14.10 -9.91
C TYR A 439 -5.02 -13.16 -11.12
N PRO A 440 -4.82 -13.73 -12.32
CA PRO A 440 -4.66 -12.95 -13.54
C PRO A 440 -5.94 -12.18 -13.89
N GLU A 441 -5.78 -11.09 -14.64
CA GLU A 441 -6.92 -10.29 -15.13
C GLU A 441 -7.68 -11.06 -16.22
N GLU A 442 -8.99 -11.25 -16.02
CA GLU A 442 -9.88 -11.93 -16.97
C GLU A 442 -10.97 -11.00 -17.53
N GLU A 443 -11.19 -9.86 -16.86
CA GLU A 443 -12.27 -8.89 -17.12
C GLU A 443 -11.68 -7.52 -17.49
N GLU A 444 -12.49 -6.66 -18.11
CA GLU A 444 -12.04 -5.31 -18.46
C GLU A 444 -12.14 -4.39 -17.26
N THR A 445 -11.03 -3.74 -16.92
CA THR A 445 -10.95 -2.85 -15.76
C THR A 445 -11.42 -1.43 -16.11
N LEU A 446 -12.14 -0.79 -15.19
CA LEU A 446 -12.70 0.58 -15.37
C LEU A 446 -11.61 1.64 -15.48
N THR A 447 -10.46 1.35 -14.86
CA THR A 447 -9.28 2.21 -14.83
C THR A 447 -8.20 1.71 -15.79
N SER A 448 -8.58 0.84 -16.73
CA SER A 448 -7.73 0.48 -17.86
C SER A 448 -7.38 1.75 -18.65
N GLY A 449 -6.11 1.98 -18.94
CA GLY A 449 -5.69 3.14 -19.73
C GLY A 449 -5.52 4.46 -18.96
N ARG A 450 -5.93 4.57 -17.69
CA ARG A 450 -5.90 5.83 -16.94
C ARG A 450 -5.62 5.67 -15.45
N VAL A 451 -4.94 6.64 -14.85
CA VAL A 451 -4.71 6.73 -13.40
C VAL A 451 -5.55 7.86 -12.85
N VAL A 452 -6.69 7.52 -12.22
CA VAL A 452 -7.61 8.49 -11.62
C VAL A 452 -7.68 8.23 -10.12
N ILE A 453 -7.51 9.28 -9.33
CA ILE A 453 -7.90 9.27 -7.91
C ILE A 453 -9.21 10.05 -7.86
N PRO A 454 -10.34 9.39 -7.60
CA PRO A 454 -11.63 10.03 -7.65
C PRO A 454 -11.79 10.97 -6.45
N ASP A 455 -12.53 12.05 -6.65
CA ASP A 455 -12.90 12.98 -5.59
C ASP A 455 -14.01 12.36 -4.72
N ASP A 456 -13.80 12.24 -3.40
CA ASP A 456 -14.86 11.84 -2.46
C ASP A 456 -15.65 13.09 -2.04
N ASP A 457 -16.59 13.51 -2.88
CA ASP A 457 -17.39 14.72 -2.64
C ASP A 457 -18.38 14.57 -1.47
N GLU A 458 -18.80 13.35 -1.14
CA GLU A 458 -19.75 13.08 -0.04
C GLU A 458 -19.12 13.23 1.35
N HIS A 459 -17.79 13.10 1.48
CA HIS A 459 -17.11 13.08 2.79
C HIS A 459 -16.00 14.14 2.93
N LYS A 460 -15.99 15.18 2.10
CA LYS A 460 -15.02 16.28 2.19
C LYS A 460 -15.17 17.06 3.51
N ALA A 461 -14.08 17.12 4.29
CA ALA A 461 -14.02 17.98 5.47
C ALA A 461 -14.22 19.46 5.08
N ALA A 462 -14.87 20.27 5.93
CA ALA A 462 -15.10 21.69 5.62
C ALA A 462 -13.80 22.52 5.71
N ASN A 463 -12.91 22.17 6.64
CA ASN A 463 -11.63 22.84 6.84
C ASN A 463 -10.55 21.85 7.35
N ALA A 464 -9.29 22.29 7.34
CA ALA A 464 -8.16 21.46 7.76
C ALA A 464 -8.25 21.01 9.23
N LEU A 465 -8.87 21.80 10.11
CA LEU A 465 -9.05 21.42 11.52
C LEU A 465 -10.08 20.28 11.66
N GLN A 466 -11.16 20.32 10.89
CA GLN A 466 -12.12 19.22 10.83
C GLN A 466 -11.48 17.96 10.22
N ALA A 467 -10.65 18.10 9.17
CA ALA A 467 -9.90 16.97 8.62
C ALA A 467 -8.96 16.34 9.67
N PHE A 468 -8.25 17.19 10.42
CA PHE A 468 -7.39 16.75 11.52
C PHE A 468 -8.17 16.01 12.62
N ALA A 469 -9.31 16.56 13.05
CA ALA A 469 -10.16 15.95 14.08
C ALA A 469 -10.77 14.61 13.62
N ASN A 470 -11.27 14.55 12.39
CA ASN A 470 -11.79 13.32 11.78
C ASN A 470 -10.68 12.26 11.69
N GLY A 471 -9.46 12.66 11.30
CA GLY A 471 -8.30 11.79 11.26
C GLY A 471 -7.86 11.30 12.64
N ALA A 472 -7.94 12.14 13.68
CA ALA A 472 -7.66 11.71 15.05
C ALA A 472 -8.67 10.66 15.54
N TRP A 473 -9.96 10.83 15.23
CA TRP A 473 -10.99 9.84 15.58
C TRP A 473 -10.83 8.53 14.81
N LEU A 474 -10.53 8.61 13.51
CA LEU A 474 -10.18 7.45 12.69
C LEU A 474 -8.95 6.73 13.27
N GLY A 475 -7.93 7.49 13.63
CA GLY A 475 -6.72 6.97 14.26
C GLY A 475 -6.98 6.27 15.59
N LEU A 476 -7.87 6.83 16.43
CA LEU A 476 -8.28 6.19 17.69
C LEU A 476 -9.00 4.86 17.44
N LYS A 477 -9.91 4.80 16.46
CA LYS A 477 -10.59 3.55 16.07
C LYS A 477 -9.59 2.50 15.59
N ILE A 478 -8.65 2.88 14.71
CA ILE A 478 -7.62 1.99 14.19
C ILE A 478 -6.69 1.50 15.32
N ALA A 479 -6.24 2.40 16.19
CA ALA A 479 -5.46 2.05 17.38
C ALA A 479 -6.20 1.06 18.28
N GLY A 480 -7.48 1.30 18.57
CA GLY A 480 -8.31 0.39 19.36
C GLY A 480 -8.41 -1.00 18.74
N MET A 481 -8.62 -1.09 17.42
CA MET A 481 -8.60 -2.37 16.71
C MET A 481 -7.25 -3.09 16.87
N ILE A 482 -6.13 -2.39 16.70
CA ILE A 482 -4.78 -2.97 16.85
C ILE A 482 -4.57 -3.51 18.28
N VAL A 483 -4.89 -2.70 19.30
CA VAL A 483 -4.76 -3.09 20.73
C VAL A 483 -5.57 -4.36 21.01
N SER A 484 -6.84 -4.37 20.62
CA SER A 484 -7.73 -5.52 20.85
C SER A 484 -7.25 -6.77 20.13
N THR A 485 -6.85 -6.64 18.86
CA THR A 485 -6.36 -7.78 18.06
C THR A 485 -5.07 -8.36 18.62
N ILE A 486 -4.08 -7.52 18.97
CA ILE A 486 -2.81 -8.00 19.55
C ILE A 486 -3.05 -8.70 20.89
N LEU A 487 -3.85 -8.11 21.78
CA LEU A 487 -4.15 -8.68 23.09
C LEU A 487 -4.79 -10.07 22.96
N VAL A 488 -5.83 -10.19 22.14
CA VAL A 488 -6.56 -11.46 21.96
C VAL A 488 -5.68 -12.51 21.32
N ILE A 489 -4.88 -12.16 20.29
CA ILE A 489 -4.04 -13.13 19.59
C ILE A 489 -2.90 -13.63 20.49
N ILE A 490 -2.21 -12.75 21.22
CA ILE A 490 -1.14 -13.18 22.14
C ILE A 490 -1.71 -14.11 23.23
N ALA A 491 -2.87 -13.76 23.81
CA ALA A 491 -3.52 -14.61 24.81
C ALA A 491 -3.95 -15.97 24.21
N ALA A 492 -4.44 -15.99 22.97
CA ALA A 492 -4.80 -17.22 22.28
C ALA A 492 -3.58 -18.11 21.96
N ILE A 493 -2.47 -17.52 21.54
CA ILE A 493 -1.21 -18.26 21.31
C ILE A 493 -0.73 -18.87 22.63
N ALA A 494 -0.70 -18.10 23.73
CA ALA A 494 -0.29 -18.62 25.03
C ALA A 494 -1.19 -19.76 25.53
N LEU A 495 -2.50 -19.70 25.26
CA LEU A 495 -3.43 -20.79 25.55
C LEU A 495 -3.11 -22.04 24.72
N ILE A 496 -2.88 -21.88 23.42
CA ILE A 496 -2.52 -22.98 22.51
C ILE A 496 -1.20 -23.61 22.94
N ASP A 497 -0.20 -22.80 23.26
CA ASP A 497 1.11 -23.28 23.74
C ASP A 497 0.99 -24.03 25.06
N GLY A 498 0.17 -23.55 26.00
CA GLY A 498 -0.12 -24.25 27.24
C GLY A 498 -0.77 -25.62 27.02
N LEU A 499 -1.73 -25.71 26.08
CA LEU A 499 -2.40 -26.96 25.72
C LEU A 499 -1.47 -27.92 24.97
N LEU A 500 -0.67 -27.42 24.03
CA LEU A 500 0.32 -28.20 23.28
C LEU A 500 1.42 -28.72 24.20
N THR A 501 1.89 -27.89 25.14
CA THR A 501 2.90 -28.29 26.13
C THR A 501 2.34 -29.38 27.04
N TRP A 502 1.11 -29.21 27.54
CA TRP A 502 0.44 -30.25 28.32
C TRP A 502 0.28 -31.55 27.53
N TRP A 503 -0.16 -31.46 26.27
CA TRP A 503 -0.35 -32.62 25.40
C TRP A 503 0.98 -33.32 25.06
N GLY A 504 2.03 -32.55 24.78
CA GLY A 504 3.38 -33.07 24.53
C GLY A 504 3.92 -33.81 25.75
N ARG A 505 3.87 -33.21 26.94
CA ARG A 505 4.30 -33.87 28.18
C ARG A 505 3.48 -35.12 28.49
N TYR A 506 2.19 -35.13 28.18
CA TYR A 506 1.35 -36.31 28.37
C TYR A 506 1.82 -37.54 27.56
N ILE A 507 2.42 -37.34 26.39
CA ILE A 507 2.98 -38.43 25.55
C ILE A 507 4.49 -38.66 25.80
N ASN A 508 5.02 -38.23 26.95
CA ASN A 508 6.43 -38.29 27.34
C ASN A 508 7.37 -37.58 26.35
N LEU A 509 6.91 -36.49 25.74
CA LEU A 509 7.76 -35.56 24.98
C LEU A 509 8.53 -34.64 25.96
N ASP A 510 9.08 -35.22 27.03
CA ASP A 510 9.75 -34.55 28.15
C ASP A 510 11.23 -34.24 27.81
N GLY A 511 11.50 -33.90 26.55
CA GLY A 511 12.85 -33.63 26.04
C GLY A 511 13.38 -32.24 26.41
N GLU A 512 14.42 -31.81 25.70
CA GLU A 512 15.06 -30.50 25.88
C GLU A 512 14.17 -29.30 25.48
N TYR A 513 13.03 -29.55 24.81
CA TYR A 513 12.12 -28.51 24.29
C TYR A 513 10.65 -28.86 24.57
N ASP A 514 9.87 -27.87 25.02
CA ASP A 514 8.41 -27.97 25.11
C ASP A 514 7.76 -27.86 23.72
N LEU A 515 6.66 -28.59 23.51
CA LEU A 515 5.87 -28.49 22.29
C LEU A 515 5.06 -27.19 22.30
N THR A 516 5.51 -26.20 21.54
CA THR A 516 4.82 -24.93 21.34
C THR A 516 4.46 -24.72 19.87
N LEU A 517 3.50 -23.83 19.62
CA LEU A 517 3.12 -23.37 18.29
C LEU A 517 4.33 -22.77 17.58
N ASP A 518 5.16 -22.00 18.30
CA ASP A 518 6.42 -21.47 17.78
C ASP A 518 7.34 -22.59 17.29
N LEU A 519 7.50 -23.69 18.03
CA LEU A 519 8.31 -24.83 17.60
C LEU A 519 7.76 -25.45 16.31
N ILE A 520 6.45 -25.71 16.26
CA ILE A 520 5.77 -26.29 15.10
C ILE A 520 5.95 -25.40 13.87
N LEU A 521 5.70 -24.10 14.01
CA LEU A 521 5.87 -23.12 12.94
C LEU A 521 7.31 -23.02 12.46
N GLY A 522 8.27 -23.14 13.38
CA GLY A 522 9.69 -23.21 13.06
C GLY A 522 10.02 -24.33 12.09
N TYR A 523 9.45 -25.52 12.30
CA TYR A 523 9.64 -26.66 11.40
C TYR A 523 8.85 -26.55 10.09
N ILE A 524 7.61 -26.03 10.13
CA ILE A 524 6.80 -25.81 8.92
C ILE A 524 7.45 -24.78 7.99
N CYS A 525 7.98 -23.69 8.54
CA CYS A 525 8.61 -22.62 7.80
C CYS A 525 10.12 -22.84 7.58
N TYR A 526 10.70 -23.91 8.12
CA TYR A 526 12.10 -24.30 7.90
C TYR A 526 12.49 -24.35 6.41
N PRO A 527 11.76 -25.05 5.51
CA PRO A 527 12.09 -25.06 4.09
C PRO A 527 11.99 -23.67 3.46
N ILE A 528 11.07 -22.83 3.93
CA ILE A 528 10.93 -21.45 3.45
C ILE A 528 12.18 -20.66 3.84
N ALA A 529 12.60 -20.71 5.11
CA ALA A 529 13.82 -20.05 5.59
C ALA A 529 15.07 -20.49 4.81
N PHE A 530 15.16 -21.79 4.48
CA PHE A 530 16.22 -22.30 3.62
C PHE A 530 16.19 -21.66 2.23
N LEU A 531 15.01 -21.60 1.58
CA LEU A 531 14.84 -20.99 0.25
C LEU A 531 15.11 -19.48 0.23
N LEU A 532 14.91 -18.77 1.36
CA LEU A 532 15.32 -17.36 1.47
C LEU A 532 16.85 -17.19 1.43
N GLY A 533 17.60 -18.26 1.69
CA GLY A 533 19.06 -18.27 1.75
C GLY A 533 19.61 -17.80 3.09
N VAL A 534 18.91 -18.08 4.19
CA VAL A 534 19.41 -17.96 5.57
C VAL A 534 20.71 -18.77 5.73
N LYS A 535 21.56 -18.41 6.70
CA LYS A 535 22.80 -19.17 6.97
C LYS A 535 22.45 -20.65 7.17
N ARG A 536 23.26 -21.55 6.60
CA ARG A 536 23.06 -23.01 6.62
C ARG A 536 23.40 -23.64 7.97
N ASP A 537 22.92 -23.03 9.03
CA ASP A 537 22.88 -23.58 10.39
C ASP A 537 21.44 -23.98 10.70
N SER A 538 21.23 -25.21 11.18
CA SER A 538 19.90 -25.74 11.48
C SER A 538 19.19 -24.92 12.55
N THR A 539 19.94 -24.33 13.49
CA THR A 539 19.39 -23.47 14.53
C THR A 539 18.88 -22.17 13.94
N GLU A 540 19.69 -21.46 13.14
CA GLU A 540 19.26 -20.21 12.49
C GLU A 540 18.10 -20.43 11.52
N LEU A 541 18.09 -21.53 10.75
CA LEU A 541 16.99 -21.88 9.84
C LEU A 541 15.68 -22.08 10.60
N ARG A 542 15.71 -22.79 11.73
CA ARG A 542 14.54 -22.96 12.59
C ARG A 542 14.08 -21.62 13.15
N LEU A 543 14.98 -20.84 13.77
CA LEU A 543 14.64 -19.53 14.37
C LEU A 543 14.02 -18.56 13.34
N VAL A 544 14.60 -18.45 12.14
CA VAL A 544 14.01 -17.60 11.08
C VAL A 544 12.66 -18.16 10.62
N GLY A 545 12.51 -19.49 10.52
CA GLY A 545 11.22 -20.13 10.27
C GLY A 545 10.18 -19.78 11.34
N GLN A 546 10.57 -19.75 12.62
CA GLN A 546 9.70 -19.38 13.73
C GLN A 546 9.20 -17.94 13.57
N LEU A 547 10.11 -16.99 13.26
CA LEU A 547 9.74 -15.59 13.05
C LEU A 547 8.74 -15.40 11.90
N ILE A 548 8.90 -16.14 10.79
CA ILE A 548 7.96 -16.11 9.66
C ILE A 548 6.59 -16.63 10.10
N GLY A 549 6.54 -17.73 10.84
CA GLY A 549 5.30 -18.29 11.36
C GLY A 549 4.60 -17.38 12.37
N ILE A 550 5.36 -16.85 13.34
CA ILE A 550 4.88 -15.88 14.34
C ILE A 550 4.27 -14.67 13.63
N LYS A 551 4.91 -14.15 12.58
CA LYS A 551 4.31 -13.08 11.77
C LYS A 551 2.93 -13.49 11.26
N VAL A 552 2.82 -14.65 10.61
CA VAL A 552 1.59 -15.04 9.90
C VAL A 552 0.44 -15.28 10.88
N ILE A 553 0.70 -15.96 11.99
CA ILE A 553 -0.33 -16.30 12.98
C ILE A 553 -0.60 -15.14 13.93
N ALA A 554 0.45 -14.51 14.46
CA ALA A 554 0.33 -13.43 15.43
C ALA A 554 0.21 -12.08 14.72
N ASN A 555 1.35 -11.51 14.37
CA ASN A 555 1.55 -10.30 13.60
C ASN A 555 3.05 -10.01 13.55
N GLU A 556 3.43 -9.10 12.67
CA GLU A 556 4.81 -8.64 12.50
C GLU A 556 5.38 -7.92 13.73
N PHE A 557 4.53 -7.31 14.56
CA PHE A 557 4.98 -6.63 15.78
C PHE A 557 5.56 -7.62 16.80
N VAL A 558 4.87 -8.72 17.07
CA VAL A 558 5.35 -9.80 17.95
C VAL A 558 6.64 -10.41 17.37
N ALA A 559 6.69 -10.63 16.05
CA ALA A 559 7.88 -11.14 15.39
C ALA A 559 9.09 -10.18 15.52
N PHE A 560 8.89 -8.87 15.37
CA PHE A 560 9.96 -7.88 15.58
C PHE A 560 10.41 -7.79 17.04
N SER A 561 9.48 -7.89 17.99
CA SER A 561 9.80 -7.94 19.43
C SER A 561 10.70 -9.15 19.76
N ALA A 562 10.34 -10.33 19.24
CA ALA A 562 11.12 -11.55 19.39
C ALA A 562 12.51 -11.44 18.74
N LEU A 563 12.59 -10.90 17.51
CA LEU A 563 13.86 -10.67 16.81
C LEU A 563 14.81 -9.74 17.58
N GLN A 564 14.27 -8.75 18.29
CA GLN A 564 15.03 -7.83 19.12
C GLN A 564 15.32 -8.34 20.52
N GLY A 565 14.76 -9.49 20.92
CA GLY A 565 14.93 -10.03 22.28
C GLY A 565 14.46 -9.06 23.37
N LEU A 566 13.41 -8.26 23.10
CA LEU A 566 12.95 -7.23 24.04
C LEU A 566 12.43 -7.83 25.36
N GLU A 567 11.94 -9.06 25.31
CA GLU A 567 11.37 -9.77 26.47
C GLU A 567 12.40 -10.60 27.22
N ASP A 568 13.42 -11.14 26.54
CA ASP A 568 14.47 -11.98 27.12
C ASP A 568 15.87 -11.57 26.62
N PRO A 569 16.74 -11.03 27.50
CA PRO A 569 18.14 -10.73 27.18
C PRO A 569 18.97 -11.95 26.77
N LYS A 570 18.50 -13.18 27.02
CA LYS A 570 19.12 -14.44 26.58
C LYS A 570 18.47 -15.03 25.33
N SER A 571 17.60 -14.26 24.68
CA SER A 571 16.89 -14.68 23.48
C SER A 571 17.86 -15.25 22.43
N PRO A 572 17.58 -16.45 21.88
CA PRO A 572 18.44 -17.05 20.85
C PRO A 572 18.48 -16.20 19.57
N TYR A 573 17.49 -15.33 19.35
CA TYR A 573 17.45 -14.42 18.20
C TYR A 573 18.55 -13.35 18.21
N LEU A 574 19.11 -13.03 19.38
CA LEU A 574 20.22 -12.08 19.51
C LEU A 574 21.53 -12.61 18.92
N ASN A 575 21.67 -13.93 18.82
CA ASN A 575 22.87 -14.59 18.29
C ASN A 575 22.76 -14.91 16.78
N LEU A 576 21.71 -14.44 16.09
CA LEU A 576 21.57 -14.63 14.66
C LEU A 576 22.71 -13.94 13.89
N SER A 577 23.25 -14.63 12.88
CA SER A 577 24.20 -14.00 11.97
C SER A 577 23.61 -12.76 11.29
N PRO A 578 24.44 -11.75 10.92
CA PRO A 578 23.98 -10.55 10.24
C PRO A 578 23.13 -10.84 8.98
N ARG A 579 23.47 -11.91 8.25
CA ARG A 579 22.71 -12.39 7.09
C ARG A 579 21.29 -12.79 7.47
N SER A 580 21.17 -13.69 8.44
CA SER A 580 19.89 -14.28 8.84
C SER A 580 18.99 -13.23 9.48
N ARG A 581 19.57 -12.33 10.27
CA ARG A 581 18.86 -11.20 10.88
C ARG A 581 18.31 -10.22 9.84
N LEU A 582 19.08 -9.90 8.79
CA LEU A 582 18.59 -9.10 7.67
C LEU A 582 17.44 -9.82 6.94
N ILE A 583 17.65 -11.08 6.54
CA ILE A 583 16.64 -11.85 5.80
C ILE A 583 15.35 -11.95 6.61
N ALA A 584 15.45 -12.22 7.91
CA ALA A 584 14.32 -12.23 8.83
C ALA A 584 13.62 -10.87 8.86
N THR A 585 14.37 -9.76 8.98
CA THR A 585 13.82 -8.40 8.97
C THR A 585 12.97 -8.14 7.72
N TYR A 586 13.44 -8.53 6.53
CA TYR A 586 12.67 -8.38 5.29
C TYR A 586 11.48 -9.33 5.23
N ALA A 587 11.66 -10.59 5.64
CA ALA A 587 10.61 -11.61 5.60
C ALA A 587 9.43 -11.25 6.51
N ILE A 588 9.70 -10.62 7.66
CA ILE A 588 8.67 -10.22 8.60
C ILE A 588 8.14 -8.78 8.38
N CYS A 589 8.77 -7.97 7.54
CA CYS A 589 8.32 -6.62 7.23
C CYS A 589 7.10 -6.61 6.27
N GLY A 590 5.90 -6.78 6.83
CA GLY A 590 4.62 -6.61 6.12
C GLY A 590 3.44 -7.11 6.93
N PHE A 591 2.25 -6.54 6.71
CA PHE A 591 1.01 -6.87 7.42
C PHE A 591 0.37 -8.22 7.08
N GLY A 592 1.07 -9.10 6.37
CA GLY A 592 0.59 -10.43 6.02
C GLY A 592 0.42 -11.33 7.25
N ASN A 593 -0.70 -11.17 7.96
CA ASN A 593 -1.10 -11.95 9.13
C ASN A 593 -2.63 -12.12 9.23
N ILE A 594 -3.10 -13.06 10.07
CA ILE A 594 -4.53 -13.39 10.22
C ILE A 594 -5.33 -12.20 10.81
N GLY A 595 -4.76 -11.44 11.74
CA GLY A 595 -5.41 -10.25 12.31
C GLY A 595 -5.70 -9.18 11.25
N SER A 596 -4.69 -8.87 10.43
CA SER A 596 -4.77 -7.96 9.30
C SER A 596 -5.76 -8.42 8.23
N LEU A 597 -5.93 -9.74 8.04
CA LEU A 597 -6.95 -10.28 7.16
C LEU A 597 -8.36 -9.86 7.62
N GLY A 598 -8.64 -9.96 8.92
CA GLY A 598 -9.89 -9.46 9.50
C GLY A 598 -10.06 -7.96 9.32
N THR A 599 -9.00 -7.18 9.55
CA THR A 599 -9.01 -5.72 9.36
C THR A 599 -9.29 -5.32 7.91
N GLN A 600 -8.63 -5.95 6.92
CA GLN A 600 -8.86 -5.65 5.50
C GLN A 600 -10.28 -6.02 5.06
N ILE A 601 -10.79 -7.20 5.45
CA ILE A 601 -12.18 -7.59 5.15
C ILE A 601 -13.15 -6.56 5.74
N GLY A 602 -12.94 -6.15 6.99
CA GLY A 602 -13.78 -5.15 7.65
C GLY A 602 -13.77 -3.80 6.93
N VAL A 603 -12.59 -3.26 6.62
CA VAL A 603 -12.46 -1.95 5.96
C VAL A 603 -13.02 -1.97 4.53
N LEU A 604 -12.66 -2.97 3.72
CA LEU A 604 -13.13 -3.06 2.34
C LEU A 604 -14.64 -3.34 2.27
N SER A 605 -15.19 -4.14 3.20
CA SER A 605 -16.64 -4.38 3.27
C SER A 605 -17.42 -3.15 3.75
N GLN A 606 -16.82 -2.27 4.56
CA GLN A 606 -17.44 -0.99 4.90
C GLN A 606 -17.41 -0.01 3.73
N ILE A 607 -16.35 -0.05 2.92
CA ILE A 607 -16.21 0.78 1.72
C ILE A 607 -17.17 0.32 0.61
N ALA A 608 -17.29 -0.99 0.38
CA ALA A 608 -18.17 -1.58 -0.62
C ALA A 608 -18.99 -2.75 -0.02
N PRO A 609 -20.07 -2.46 0.73
CA PRO A 609 -20.88 -3.50 1.39
C PRO A 609 -21.43 -4.56 0.42
N SER A 610 -21.75 -4.17 -0.82
CA SER A 610 -22.20 -5.07 -1.87
C SER A 610 -21.17 -6.12 -2.29
N ARG A 611 -19.87 -5.88 -2.06
CA ARG A 611 -18.75 -6.76 -2.43
C ARG A 611 -18.15 -7.54 -1.26
N GLY A 612 -18.74 -7.47 -0.05
CA GLY A 612 -18.22 -8.12 1.15
C GLY A 612 -17.97 -9.62 0.99
N GLY A 613 -18.86 -10.32 0.27
CA GLY A 613 -18.72 -11.75 -0.03
C GLY A 613 -17.51 -12.07 -0.91
N ASP A 614 -17.21 -11.21 -1.90
CA ASP A 614 -16.06 -11.38 -2.79
C ASP A 614 -14.76 -11.13 -2.06
N ILE A 615 -14.71 -10.06 -1.26
CA ILE A 615 -13.57 -9.68 -0.44
C ILE A 615 -13.20 -10.84 0.50
N ALA A 616 -14.19 -11.43 1.18
CA ALA A 616 -13.97 -12.55 2.09
C ALA A 616 -13.42 -13.80 1.37
N ARG A 617 -13.91 -14.11 0.16
CA ARG A 617 -13.44 -15.26 -0.64
C ARG A 617 -12.01 -15.07 -1.15
N LEU A 618 -11.61 -13.84 -1.47
CA LEU A 618 -10.27 -13.52 -1.98
C LEU A 618 -9.22 -13.37 -0.85
N ALA A 619 -9.66 -13.05 0.36
CA ALA A 619 -8.79 -12.62 1.47
C ALA A 619 -7.65 -13.58 1.79
N ILE A 620 -7.92 -14.89 1.88
CA ILE A 620 -6.89 -15.89 2.21
C ILE A 620 -5.86 -15.99 1.07
N SER A 621 -6.32 -15.98 -0.18
CA SER A 621 -5.42 -16.01 -1.35
C SER A 621 -4.55 -14.74 -1.40
N ALA A 622 -5.13 -13.58 -1.13
CA ALA A 622 -4.42 -12.32 -1.09
C ALA A 622 -3.40 -12.26 0.06
N LEU A 623 -3.75 -12.80 1.24
CA LEU A 623 -2.84 -12.92 2.38
C LEU A 623 -1.61 -13.75 2.05
N ILE A 624 -1.80 -14.96 1.50
CA ILE A 624 -0.69 -15.84 1.09
C ILE A 624 0.17 -15.15 0.03
N SER A 625 -0.45 -14.46 -0.92
CA SER A 625 0.24 -13.69 -1.95
C SER A 625 1.08 -12.56 -1.37
N GLY A 626 0.55 -11.81 -0.39
CA GLY A 626 1.26 -10.73 0.28
C GLY A 626 2.43 -11.22 1.13
N VAL A 627 2.24 -12.32 1.87
CA VAL A 627 3.33 -12.98 2.61
C VAL A 627 4.44 -13.40 1.64
N VAL A 628 4.09 -14.06 0.53
CA VAL A 628 5.08 -14.50 -0.45
C VAL A 628 5.76 -13.31 -1.14
N ALA A 629 5.06 -12.21 -1.39
CA ALA A 629 5.68 -10.98 -1.88
C ALA A 629 6.79 -10.50 -0.92
N THR A 630 6.52 -10.45 0.40
CA THR A 630 7.57 -10.11 1.40
C THR A 630 8.72 -11.14 1.45
N LEU A 631 8.42 -12.43 1.28
CA LEU A 631 9.43 -13.48 1.19
C LEU A 631 10.32 -13.31 -0.05
N THR A 632 9.76 -12.95 -1.21
CA THR A 632 10.57 -12.65 -2.40
C THR A 632 11.45 -11.41 -2.19
N SER A 633 10.95 -10.37 -1.51
CA SER A 633 11.76 -9.21 -1.09
C SER A 633 12.94 -9.63 -0.21
N ALA A 634 12.72 -10.55 0.73
CA ALA A 634 13.77 -11.13 1.56
C ALA A 634 14.80 -11.95 0.75
N SER A 635 14.34 -12.79 -0.19
CA SER A 635 15.23 -13.51 -1.11
C SER A 635 16.09 -12.55 -1.93
N VAL A 636 15.50 -11.47 -2.46
CA VAL A 636 16.23 -10.45 -3.22
C VAL A 636 17.23 -9.70 -2.35
N ALA A 637 16.87 -9.33 -1.11
CA ALA A 637 17.83 -8.74 -0.16
C ALA A 637 19.01 -9.69 0.11
N GLY A 638 18.72 -10.98 0.30
CA GLY A 638 19.72 -12.05 0.47
C GLY A 638 20.64 -12.25 -0.75
N LEU A 639 20.17 -11.91 -1.96
CA LEU A 639 20.98 -11.93 -3.19
C LEU A 639 21.98 -10.77 -3.26
N VAL A 640 21.52 -9.55 -2.97
CA VAL A 640 22.27 -8.34 -3.32
C VAL A 640 23.19 -7.83 -2.22
N ILE A 641 22.95 -8.18 -0.95
CA ILE A 641 23.63 -7.53 0.18
C ILE A 641 25.13 -7.81 0.24
N THR A 642 25.95 -6.77 0.26
CA THR A 642 27.42 -6.91 0.38
C THR A 642 27.91 -6.63 1.80
N ASN A 643 27.31 -5.68 2.53
CA ASN A 643 27.71 -5.34 3.89
C ASN A 643 26.58 -5.58 4.88
N GLN A 644 26.54 -6.74 5.51
CA GLN A 644 25.39 -7.17 6.32
C GLN A 644 25.35 -6.53 7.71
N SER A 645 26.52 -6.25 8.30
CA SER A 645 26.61 -5.68 9.66
C SER A 645 26.00 -4.28 9.76
N GLN A 646 26.04 -3.53 8.66
CA GLN A 646 25.42 -2.20 8.53
C GLN A 646 23.89 -2.22 8.66
N TYR A 647 23.26 -3.37 8.39
CA TYR A 647 21.80 -3.51 8.37
C TYR A 647 21.26 -4.41 9.49
N SER A 648 22.14 -5.13 10.18
CA SER A 648 21.79 -6.00 11.31
C SER A 648 21.79 -5.25 12.65
N SER A 649 22.32 -4.03 12.69
CA SER A 649 22.42 -3.19 13.89
C SER A 649 21.25 -2.21 14.03
#